data_AF-D2JAK8-F1
#
_entry.id   AF-D2JAK8-F1
#
_cell.length_a   1.000
_cell.length_b   1.000
_cell.length_c   1.000
_cell.angle_alpha   90.00
_cell.angle_beta   90.00
_cell.angle_gamma   90.00
#
_symmetry.space_group_name_H-M   'P 1'
#
loop_
_entity.id
_entity.type
_entity.pdbx_description
1 polymer ?
#
loop_
_entity_poly.entity_id
_entity_poly.type
_entity_poly.pdbx_seq_one_letter_code
_entity_poly.pdbx_strand_id
1 'polypeptide(L)'
;MKKFKLFLDFSTLLLISGLLFLFFFKENEEIIPESSNILTISNWDKSNSKSKVLDVIESGAKNQNIQIIKSVKDFDNKKEFFVFNSKRNNSDFIRNKTSLLTPSDLLNREIKGKYYIIGEHFNVEELTSELKKAGLTSEVEYINRNILFFELVIDNDLLVPFIFLGVLYLLYFLYDRGYNLKFYAIQKLHGFSTTRIIFHNIHIKIIYWLVLTTIFFIANILIIHIANLELDFLMFIRRFIVLLFVFACITTLLWLISYSLLLKLSIPLTLKGKKGYKFSIFMGTFTKCIMVLILSFLLAQNLNAYTKLKNIYDSEKIWQKLDNYYTLEISPNIRNSEEKQILETNIYNLIKKSEQLGGLLLKNNNIANPDKNNYIPENGNVFFINNNFLNFYKNINHDFKMIVNHSDKINVFIPPRLQYQKSEIQKNHQGWIDFQKQQNKKVDVQVLSKNVSVFSFDRTTNLKFGYLDSPIVMLLTPDDLTGDFYLAAVSQGGYLFKDLDTLKQLLKDNHLEEEISGITNYKDSVLNELNETKTKMIITIVTIIINVFILLIATVFETIQYFSWNKKQLLLRKIHGYSLFSSNVRYLTISILLSIMLAYATHILFGSKILLFIIMSIAIIQHLLQIAYIKYLEKYFKDLMREI
;
A
#
# COMPACT_ATOMS: atom_id res chain seq x y z
N MET A 1 7.84 2.61 36.16
CA MET A 1 7.72 1.30 35.48
C MET A 1 6.32 0.70 35.49
N LYS A 2 5.62 0.58 36.63
CA LYS A 2 4.22 0.11 36.65
C LYS A 2 3.30 0.95 35.74
N LYS A 3 3.42 2.29 35.80
CA LYS A 3 2.72 3.23 34.91
C LYS A 3 3.06 3.02 33.41
N PHE A 4 4.32 2.72 33.10
CA PHE A 4 4.76 2.45 31.72
C PHE A 4 4.15 1.15 31.17
N LYS A 5 4.11 0.10 31.99
CA LYS A 5 3.45 -1.16 31.62
C LYS A 5 1.95 -0.94 31.36
N LEU A 6 1.26 -0.25 32.27
CA LEU A 6 -0.16 0.04 32.10
C LEU A 6 -0.43 0.83 30.80
N PHE A 7 0.40 1.83 30.51
CA PHE A 7 0.31 2.58 29.26
C PHE A 7 0.52 1.69 28.02
N LEU A 8 1.49 0.78 28.06
CA LEU A 8 1.74 -0.18 26.98
C LEU A 8 0.55 -1.13 26.76
N ASP A 9 0.01 -1.69 27.85
CA ASP A 9 -1.15 -2.59 27.82
C ASP A 9 -2.39 -1.87 27.26
N PHE A 10 -2.66 -0.63 27.72
CA PHE A 10 -3.76 0.20 27.23
C PHE A 10 -3.62 0.57 25.75
N SER A 11 -2.43 1.02 25.35
CA SER A 11 -2.14 1.40 23.95
C SER A 11 -2.34 0.22 23.00
N THR A 12 -2.04 -0.99 23.46
CA THR A 12 -2.19 -2.19 22.63
C THR A 12 -3.66 -2.53 22.40
N LEU A 13 -4.49 -2.50 23.45
CA LEU A 13 -5.92 -2.80 23.32
C LEU A 13 -6.65 -1.74 22.50
N LEU A 14 -6.23 -0.48 22.58
CA LEU A 14 -6.74 0.59 21.72
C LEU A 14 -6.43 0.33 20.24
N LEU A 15 -5.24 -0.18 19.93
CA LEU A 15 -4.83 -0.50 18.57
C LEU A 15 -5.61 -1.70 18.01
N ILE A 16 -5.82 -2.74 18.82
CA ILE A 16 -6.65 -3.90 18.45
C ILE A 16 -8.09 -3.45 18.16
N SER A 17 -8.66 -2.59 18.99
CA SER A 17 -10.01 -2.03 18.80
C SER A 17 -10.10 -1.21 17.51
N GLY A 18 -9.15 -0.30 17.27
CA GLY A 18 -9.12 0.51 16.04
C GLY A 18 -9.03 -0.36 14.78
N LEU A 19 -8.21 -1.41 14.81
CA LEU A 19 -8.06 -2.34 13.69
C LEU A 19 -9.34 -3.12 13.37
N LEU A 20 -10.10 -3.53 14.39
CA LEU A 20 -11.40 -4.18 14.21
C LEU A 20 -12.42 -3.26 13.54
N PHE A 21 -12.48 -2.00 13.97
CA PHE A 21 -13.38 -1.03 13.35
C PHE A 21 -13.00 -0.76 11.89
N LEU A 22 -11.72 -0.53 11.60
CA LEU A 22 -11.24 -0.34 10.22
C LEU A 22 -11.58 -1.53 9.32
N PHE A 23 -11.37 -2.75 9.81
CA PHE A 23 -11.71 -3.94 9.06
C PHE A 23 -13.20 -4.08 8.79
N PHE A 24 -14.03 -3.77 9.77
CA PHE A 24 -15.47 -3.81 9.57
C PHE A 24 -15.92 -2.79 8.52
N PHE A 25 -15.38 -1.56 8.54
CA PHE A 25 -15.72 -0.54 7.55
C PHE A 25 -15.31 -0.96 6.12
N LYS A 26 -14.08 -1.47 5.94
CA LYS A 26 -13.61 -1.91 4.62
C LYS A 26 -14.38 -3.13 4.09
N GLU A 27 -14.73 -4.09 4.96
CA GLU A 27 -15.55 -5.24 4.56
C GLU A 27 -16.92 -4.81 4.05
N ASN A 28 -17.58 -3.86 4.72
CA ASN A 28 -18.85 -3.30 4.27
C ASN A 28 -18.73 -2.54 2.94
N GLU A 29 -17.59 -1.92 2.66
CA GLU A 29 -17.35 -1.25 1.39
C GLU A 29 -17.11 -2.26 0.25
N GLU A 30 -16.41 -3.35 0.49
CA GLU A 30 -15.93 -4.26 -0.58
C GLU A 30 -16.84 -5.48 -0.81
N ILE A 31 -17.55 -5.94 0.21
CA ILE A 31 -18.32 -7.20 0.21
C ILE A 31 -19.76 -6.95 0.66
N ILE A 32 -20.73 -7.64 0.04
CA ILE A 32 -22.11 -7.64 0.51
C ILE A 32 -22.19 -8.49 1.79
N PRO A 33 -22.73 -7.96 2.91
CA PRO A 33 -22.92 -8.72 4.14
C PRO A 33 -23.58 -10.08 3.87
N GLU A 34 -23.20 -11.11 4.63
CA GLU A 34 -23.70 -12.49 4.50
C GLU A 34 -23.34 -13.24 3.20
N SER A 35 -22.69 -12.61 2.22
CA SER A 35 -22.22 -13.34 1.04
C SER A 35 -21.13 -14.36 1.38
N SER A 36 -21.28 -15.57 0.85
CA SER A 36 -20.36 -16.70 1.06
C SER A 36 -19.41 -16.86 -0.13
N ASN A 37 -19.96 -16.76 -1.35
CA ASN A 37 -19.26 -17.03 -2.60
C ASN A 37 -19.42 -15.89 -3.61
N ILE A 38 -18.46 -15.76 -4.53
CA ILE A 38 -18.54 -14.89 -5.71
C ILE A 38 -18.64 -15.79 -6.94
N LEU A 39 -19.69 -15.59 -7.73
CA LEU A 39 -19.83 -16.13 -9.07
C LEU A 39 -19.26 -15.11 -10.07
N THR A 40 -18.21 -15.49 -10.77
CA THR A 40 -17.60 -14.69 -11.84
C THR A 40 -18.06 -15.24 -13.18
N ILE A 41 -18.77 -14.43 -13.96
CA ILE A 41 -19.14 -14.75 -15.33
C ILE A 41 -18.09 -14.15 -16.26
N SER A 42 -17.31 -15.00 -16.92
CA SER A 42 -16.16 -14.59 -17.74
C SER A 42 -16.47 -14.43 -19.21
N ASN A 43 -17.40 -15.22 -19.75
CA ASN A 43 -17.80 -15.14 -21.16
C ASN A 43 -19.29 -15.50 -21.36
N TRP A 44 -19.84 -15.04 -22.47
CA TRP A 44 -21.17 -15.36 -22.95
C TRP A 44 -21.14 -15.57 -24.46
N ASP A 45 -21.46 -16.78 -24.92
CA ASP A 45 -21.40 -17.19 -26.33
C ASP A 45 -22.55 -16.67 -27.20
N LYS A 46 -23.51 -15.95 -26.60
CA LYS A 46 -24.70 -15.37 -27.26
C LYS A 46 -25.62 -16.41 -27.94
N SER A 47 -25.51 -17.69 -27.61
CA SER A 47 -26.39 -18.75 -28.11
C SER A 47 -27.86 -18.60 -27.69
N ASN A 48 -28.10 -17.91 -26.57
CA ASN A 48 -29.43 -17.61 -26.04
C ASN A 48 -29.61 -16.10 -25.85
N SER A 49 -30.86 -15.62 -25.79
CA SER A 49 -31.17 -14.20 -25.56
C SER A 49 -30.83 -13.76 -24.12
N LYS A 50 -30.47 -12.48 -23.92
CA LYS A 50 -30.13 -11.91 -22.60
C LYS A 50 -31.23 -12.13 -21.56
N SER A 51 -32.49 -11.97 -21.95
CA SER A 51 -33.65 -12.28 -21.09
C SER A 51 -33.62 -13.73 -20.63
N LYS A 52 -33.46 -14.68 -21.56
CA LYS A 52 -33.42 -16.11 -21.26
C LYS A 52 -32.23 -16.47 -20.35
N VAL A 53 -31.09 -15.82 -20.52
CA VAL A 53 -29.92 -16.01 -19.65
C VAL A 53 -30.17 -15.47 -18.23
N LEU A 54 -30.77 -14.29 -18.10
CA LEU A 54 -31.14 -13.73 -16.79
C LEU A 54 -32.21 -14.59 -16.10
N ASP A 55 -33.16 -15.16 -16.86
CA ASP A 55 -34.15 -16.12 -16.34
C ASP A 55 -33.49 -17.41 -15.86
N VAL A 56 -32.42 -17.87 -16.52
CA VAL A 56 -31.63 -19.03 -16.07
C VAL A 56 -30.89 -18.70 -14.76
N ILE A 57 -30.33 -17.51 -14.61
CA ILE A 57 -29.70 -17.08 -13.34
C ILE A 57 -30.74 -17.02 -12.21
N GLU A 58 -31.92 -16.46 -12.49
CA GLU A 58 -33.04 -16.40 -11.53
C GLU A 58 -33.57 -17.79 -11.16
N SER A 59 -33.67 -18.69 -12.14
CA SER A 59 -34.13 -20.07 -11.95
C SER A 59 -33.10 -20.90 -11.19
N GLY A 60 -31.82 -20.79 -11.54
CA GLY A 60 -30.72 -21.42 -10.81
C GLY A 60 -30.66 -20.94 -9.36
N ALA A 61 -30.87 -19.64 -9.13
CA ALA A 61 -30.99 -19.07 -7.79
C ALA A 61 -32.19 -19.65 -7.02
N LYS A 62 -33.35 -19.85 -7.66
CA LYS A 62 -34.53 -20.47 -7.01
C LYS A 62 -34.34 -21.97 -6.76
N ASN A 63 -33.84 -22.72 -7.74
CA ASN A 63 -33.66 -24.17 -7.69
C ASN A 63 -32.67 -24.58 -6.61
N GLN A 64 -31.54 -23.89 -6.55
CA GLN A 64 -30.52 -24.11 -5.53
C GLN A 64 -30.89 -23.47 -4.20
N ASN A 65 -32.04 -22.78 -4.14
CA ASN A 65 -32.45 -21.96 -3.02
C ASN A 65 -31.25 -21.11 -2.57
N ILE A 66 -30.82 -20.14 -3.38
CA ILE A 66 -29.77 -19.15 -3.10
C ILE A 66 -30.23 -17.77 -3.57
N GLN A 67 -29.66 -16.71 -3.00
CA GLN A 67 -29.86 -15.34 -3.49
C GLN A 67 -28.57 -14.92 -4.20
N ILE A 68 -28.70 -14.42 -5.42
CA ILE A 68 -27.56 -13.94 -6.22
C ILE A 68 -27.72 -12.44 -6.38
N ILE A 69 -26.66 -11.68 -6.10
CA ILE A 69 -26.69 -10.22 -6.15
C ILE A 69 -25.63 -9.74 -7.12
N LYS A 70 -26.05 -9.03 -8.16
CA LYS A 70 -25.14 -8.35 -9.06
C LYS A 70 -24.85 -6.96 -8.52
N SER A 71 -23.57 -6.65 -8.31
CA SER A 71 -23.13 -5.28 -8.08
C SER A 71 -22.74 -4.68 -9.42
N VAL A 72 -23.37 -3.57 -9.80
CA VAL A 72 -22.99 -2.78 -10.96
C VAL A 72 -22.53 -1.42 -10.45
N LYS A 73 -21.38 -0.96 -10.91
CA LYS A 73 -20.96 0.42 -10.67
C LYS A 73 -21.48 1.27 -11.83
N ASP A 74 -22.16 2.36 -11.51
CA ASP A 74 -22.54 3.33 -12.53
C ASP A 74 -21.35 4.25 -12.88
N PHE A 75 -21.48 5.07 -13.93
CA PHE A 75 -20.45 6.01 -14.39
C PHE A 75 -19.93 6.94 -13.27
N ASP A 76 -20.75 7.23 -12.24
CA ASP A 76 -20.39 8.06 -11.08
C ASP A 76 -19.81 7.22 -9.91
N ASN A 77 -19.41 5.98 -10.15
CA ASN A 77 -18.84 5.03 -9.16
C ASN A 77 -19.79 4.69 -7.99
N LYS A 78 -21.08 5.01 -8.12
CA LYS A 78 -22.13 4.57 -7.19
C LYS A 78 -22.44 3.10 -7.43
N LYS A 79 -22.55 2.31 -6.35
CA LYS A 79 -22.90 0.89 -6.43
C LYS A 79 -24.41 0.73 -6.48
N GLU A 80 -24.91 0.20 -7.58
CA GLU A 80 -26.28 -0.23 -7.75
C GLU A 80 -26.34 -1.75 -7.70
N PHE A 81 -27.43 -2.29 -7.16
CA PHE A 81 -27.55 -3.73 -6.95
C PHE A 81 -28.80 -4.29 -7.64
N PHE A 82 -28.64 -5.44 -8.29
CA PHE A 82 -29.76 -6.25 -8.73
C PHE A 82 -29.79 -7.56 -7.94
N VAL A 83 -30.98 -7.93 -7.47
CA VAL A 83 -31.18 -9.10 -6.62
C VAL A 83 -31.99 -10.16 -7.34
N PHE A 84 -31.37 -11.31 -7.59
CA PHE A 84 -32.04 -12.52 -8.04
C PHE A 84 -32.56 -13.33 -6.85
N ASN A 85 -33.73 -13.96 -7.01
CA ASN A 85 -34.44 -14.66 -5.95
C ASN A 85 -34.69 -13.78 -4.70
N SER A 86 -35.23 -12.58 -4.92
CA SER A 86 -35.50 -11.58 -3.87
C SER A 86 -36.44 -12.04 -2.76
N LYS A 87 -37.17 -13.15 -2.94
CA LYS A 87 -38.09 -13.72 -1.95
C LYS A 87 -37.41 -14.52 -0.84
N ARG A 88 -36.16 -14.95 -1.04
CA ARG A 88 -35.48 -15.89 -0.12
C ARG A 88 -34.94 -15.25 1.15
N ASN A 89 -34.40 -14.02 1.07
CA ASN A 89 -33.80 -13.38 2.23
C ASN A 89 -34.00 -11.85 2.21
N ASN A 90 -34.72 -11.36 3.22
CA ASN A 90 -34.86 -9.93 3.52
C ASN A 90 -33.67 -9.50 4.39
N SER A 91 -32.47 -9.36 3.82
CA SER A 91 -31.43 -8.63 4.54
C SER A 91 -31.86 -7.15 4.59
N ASP A 92 -32.14 -6.63 5.79
CA ASP A 92 -32.52 -5.23 6.00
C ASP A 92 -31.48 -4.26 5.40
N PHE A 93 -30.24 -4.73 5.23
CA PHE A 93 -29.15 -4.05 4.53
C PHE A 93 -29.49 -3.64 3.08
N ILE A 94 -30.10 -4.52 2.29
CA ILE A 94 -30.48 -4.22 0.90
C ILE A 94 -31.69 -3.28 0.86
N ARG A 95 -32.54 -3.33 1.89
CA ARG A 95 -33.77 -2.52 1.97
C ARG A 95 -33.53 -1.06 2.30
N ASN A 96 -32.49 -0.75 3.09
CA ASN A 96 -32.30 0.57 3.69
C ASN A 96 -31.20 1.43 3.05
N LYS A 97 -30.33 0.91 2.18
CA LYS A 97 -29.09 1.62 1.78
C LYS A 97 -28.75 1.70 0.28
N THR A 98 -29.55 1.18 -0.66
CA THR A 98 -29.08 1.03 -2.07
C THR A 98 -30.10 1.43 -3.13
N SER A 99 -29.61 1.97 -4.26
CA SER A 99 -30.40 2.03 -5.51
C SER A 99 -30.50 0.60 -6.07
N LEU A 100 -31.72 0.06 -6.08
CA LEU A 100 -32.05 -1.23 -6.66
C LEU A 100 -32.33 -1.08 -8.15
N LEU A 101 -31.65 -1.89 -8.97
CA LEU A 101 -31.89 -1.94 -10.41
C LEU A 101 -33.20 -2.64 -10.72
N THR A 102 -33.93 -2.17 -11.74
CA THR A 102 -35.08 -2.89 -12.28
C THR A 102 -34.63 -3.99 -13.27
N PRO A 103 -35.46 -5.01 -13.55
CA PRO A 103 -35.14 -6.02 -14.57
C PRO A 103 -34.88 -5.41 -15.96
N SER A 104 -35.57 -4.33 -16.31
CA SER A 104 -35.34 -3.55 -17.54
C SER A 104 -33.98 -2.87 -17.57
N ASP A 105 -33.49 -2.35 -16.43
CA ASP A 105 -32.16 -1.74 -16.37
C ASP A 105 -31.08 -2.80 -16.53
N LEU A 106 -31.26 -3.98 -15.94
CA LEU A 106 -30.31 -5.09 -16.04
C LEU A 106 -30.17 -5.64 -17.47
N LEU A 107 -31.25 -5.64 -18.26
CA LEU A 107 -31.22 -6.01 -19.67
C LEU A 107 -30.30 -5.10 -20.50
N ASN A 108 -30.05 -3.88 -20.04
CA ASN A 108 -29.18 -2.89 -20.70
C ASN A 108 -27.76 -2.85 -20.09
N ARG A 109 -27.41 -3.77 -19.17
CA ARG A 109 -26.08 -3.83 -18.51
C ARG A 109 -25.35 -5.14 -18.80
N GLU A 110 -24.02 -5.12 -18.85
CA GLU A 110 -23.22 -6.29 -19.21
C GLU A 110 -23.50 -7.51 -18.32
N ILE A 111 -23.71 -8.71 -18.87
CA ILE A 111 -23.95 -9.94 -18.07
C ILE A 111 -22.66 -10.45 -17.40
N LYS A 112 -21.49 -10.18 -17.99
CA LYS A 112 -20.20 -10.59 -17.44
C LYS A 112 -19.89 -9.83 -16.14
N GLY A 113 -18.98 -10.35 -15.32
CA GLY A 113 -18.56 -9.73 -14.05
C GLY A 113 -18.91 -10.54 -12.80
N LYS A 114 -18.80 -9.88 -11.64
CA LYS A 114 -18.91 -10.51 -10.31
C LYS A 114 -20.34 -10.45 -9.75
N TYR A 115 -20.82 -11.59 -9.30
CA TYR A 115 -22.11 -11.78 -8.63
C TYR A 115 -21.88 -12.36 -7.24
N TYR A 116 -22.47 -11.77 -6.21
CA TYR A 116 -22.34 -12.22 -4.83
C TYR A 116 -23.46 -13.21 -4.49
N ILE A 117 -23.11 -14.38 -3.97
CA ILE A 117 -24.07 -15.41 -3.58
C ILE A 117 -24.28 -15.36 -2.06
N ILE A 118 -25.54 -15.28 -1.64
CA ILE A 118 -25.98 -15.44 -0.26
C ILE A 118 -26.70 -16.79 -0.13
N GLY A 119 -26.06 -17.72 0.60
CA GLY A 119 -26.55 -19.06 0.86
C GLY A 119 -25.43 -19.99 1.33
N GLU A 120 -25.75 -20.86 2.29
CA GLU A 120 -24.75 -21.73 2.92
C GLU A 120 -24.53 -23.06 2.19
N HIS A 121 -25.53 -23.56 1.47
CA HIS A 121 -25.51 -24.88 0.83
C HIS A 121 -26.08 -24.80 -0.58
N PHE A 122 -25.23 -24.94 -1.60
CA PHE A 122 -25.65 -25.06 -3.00
C PHE A 122 -24.64 -25.89 -3.80
N ASN A 123 -25.11 -26.53 -4.87
CA ASN A 123 -24.25 -27.32 -5.74
C ASN A 123 -23.60 -26.41 -6.80
N VAL A 124 -22.30 -26.17 -6.64
CA VAL A 124 -21.50 -25.34 -7.55
C VAL A 124 -21.45 -25.92 -8.97
N GLU A 125 -21.32 -27.24 -9.11
CA GLU A 125 -21.24 -27.90 -10.42
C GLU A 125 -22.58 -27.83 -11.17
N GLU A 126 -23.69 -27.97 -10.43
CA GLU A 126 -25.02 -27.87 -11.01
C GLU A 126 -25.32 -26.45 -11.48
N LEU A 127 -25.03 -25.43 -10.66
CA LEU A 127 -25.20 -24.03 -11.02
C LEU A 127 -24.34 -23.64 -12.23
N THR A 128 -23.05 -24.00 -12.23
CA THR A 128 -22.15 -23.69 -13.34
C THR A 128 -22.52 -24.46 -14.62
N SER A 129 -23.03 -25.68 -14.50
CA SER A 129 -23.54 -26.47 -15.63
C SER A 129 -24.81 -25.88 -16.25
N GLU A 130 -25.77 -25.43 -15.44
CA GLU A 130 -26.97 -24.73 -15.91
C GLU A 130 -26.61 -23.44 -16.65
N LEU A 131 -25.69 -22.64 -16.10
CA LEU A 131 -25.19 -21.43 -16.75
C LEU A 131 -24.45 -21.74 -18.05
N LYS A 132 -23.66 -22.83 -18.08
CA LYS A 132 -22.98 -23.30 -19.30
C LYS A 132 -23.93 -23.72 -20.41
N LYS A 133 -25.04 -24.40 -20.07
CA LYS A 133 -26.10 -24.74 -21.04
C LYS A 133 -26.79 -23.50 -21.61
N ALA A 134 -26.84 -22.40 -20.86
CA ALA A 134 -27.34 -21.12 -21.32
C ALA A 134 -26.31 -20.31 -22.14
N GLY A 135 -25.08 -20.81 -22.27
CA GLY A 135 -24.01 -20.19 -23.05
C GLY A 135 -23.02 -19.36 -22.25
N LEU A 136 -23.01 -19.47 -20.91
CA LEU A 136 -22.11 -18.72 -20.03
C LEU A 136 -20.91 -19.55 -19.59
N THR A 137 -19.72 -18.96 -19.61
CA THR A 137 -18.58 -19.51 -18.82
C THR A 137 -18.56 -18.82 -17.47
N SER A 138 -18.61 -19.62 -16.41
CA SER A 138 -18.70 -19.12 -15.04
C SER A 138 -17.85 -19.93 -14.08
N GLU A 139 -17.30 -19.24 -13.09
CA GLU A 139 -16.50 -19.81 -12.01
C GLU A 139 -17.03 -19.29 -10.67
N VAL A 140 -17.03 -20.15 -9.65
CA VAL A 140 -17.48 -19.80 -8.30
C VAL A 140 -16.31 -19.89 -7.34
N GLU A 141 -15.99 -18.77 -6.71
CA GLU A 141 -14.91 -18.66 -5.73
C GLU A 141 -15.48 -18.40 -4.34
N TYR A 142 -14.89 -19.02 -3.32
CA TYR A 142 -15.24 -18.76 -1.93
C TYR A 142 -14.63 -17.43 -1.46
N ILE A 143 -15.42 -16.59 -0.79
CA ILE A 143 -14.93 -15.31 -0.26
C ILE A 143 -14.06 -15.58 0.96
N ASN A 144 -12.74 -15.55 0.78
CA ASN A 144 -11.82 -15.65 1.89
C ASN A 144 -11.67 -14.30 2.61
N ARG A 145 -12.61 -14.03 3.52
CA ARG A 145 -12.60 -12.81 4.36
C ARG A 145 -11.33 -12.64 5.19
N ASN A 146 -10.57 -13.71 5.46
CA ASN A 146 -9.29 -13.61 6.14
C ASN A 146 -8.20 -13.04 5.22
N ILE A 147 -8.23 -13.33 3.91
CA ILE A 147 -7.31 -12.71 2.95
C ILE A 147 -7.58 -11.20 2.88
N LEU A 148 -8.85 -10.80 2.81
CA LEU A 148 -9.25 -9.38 2.87
C LEU A 148 -8.69 -8.66 4.11
N PHE A 149 -8.72 -9.35 5.26
CA PHE A 149 -8.13 -8.84 6.51
C PHE A 149 -6.62 -8.64 6.39
N PHE A 150 -5.90 -9.65 5.86
CA PHE A 150 -4.46 -9.54 5.66
C PHE A 150 -4.10 -8.44 4.67
N GLU A 151 -4.84 -8.33 3.56
CA GLU A 151 -4.69 -7.26 2.58
C GLU A 151 -4.90 -5.90 3.24
N LEU A 152 -5.96 -5.70 4.02
CA LEU A 152 -6.17 -4.44 4.76
C LEU A 152 -4.99 -4.10 5.68
N VAL A 153 -4.53 -5.07 6.46
CA VAL A 153 -3.42 -4.87 7.42
C VAL A 153 -2.12 -4.50 6.71
N ILE A 154 -1.86 -5.09 5.52
CA ILE A 154 -0.68 -4.81 4.70
C ILE A 154 -0.84 -3.47 3.96
N ASP A 155 -1.96 -3.24 3.28
CA ASP A 155 -2.24 -2.04 2.47
C ASP A 155 -2.21 -0.74 3.29
N ASN A 156 -2.57 -0.82 4.58
CA ASN A 156 -2.62 0.32 5.48
C ASN A 156 -1.37 0.44 6.39
N ASP A 157 -0.30 -0.32 6.13
CA ASP A 157 0.94 -0.33 6.92
C ASP A 157 0.72 -0.57 8.44
N LEU A 158 -0.40 -1.22 8.81
CA LEU A 158 -0.81 -1.38 10.21
C LEU A 158 0.05 -2.38 10.98
N LEU A 159 0.87 -3.18 10.30
CA LEU A 159 1.83 -4.11 10.93
C LEU A 159 2.90 -3.39 11.74
N VAL A 160 3.35 -2.22 11.28
CA VAL A 160 4.50 -1.53 11.87
C VAL A 160 4.25 -1.13 13.34
N PRO A 161 3.11 -0.53 13.71
CA PRO A 161 2.76 -0.30 15.11
C PRO A 161 2.75 -1.55 16.00
N PHE A 162 2.30 -2.71 15.51
CA PHE A 162 2.31 -3.95 16.31
C PHE A 162 3.73 -4.47 16.54
N ILE A 163 4.61 -4.38 15.54
CA ILE A 163 6.03 -4.73 15.68
C ILE A 163 6.67 -3.85 16.75
N PHE A 164 6.38 -2.55 16.73
CA PHE A 164 6.86 -1.57 17.70
C PHE A 164 6.39 -1.88 19.12
N LEU A 165 5.11 -2.20 19.30
CA LEU A 165 4.59 -2.64 20.60
C LEU A 165 5.28 -3.93 21.08
N GLY A 166 5.43 -4.93 20.21
CA GLY A 166 6.12 -6.18 20.53
C GLY A 166 7.55 -5.97 21.02
N VAL A 167 8.28 -5.06 20.36
CA VAL A 167 9.65 -4.67 20.78
C VAL A 167 9.63 -4.01 22.17
N LEU A 168 8.70 -3.09 22.42
CA LEU A 168 8.58 -2.44 23.73
C LEU A 168 8.24 -3.44 24.84
N TYR A 169 7.36 -4.43 24.58
CA TYR A 169 7.07 -5.52 25.52
C TYR A 169 8.31 -6.36 25.81
N LEU A 170 9.08 -6.70 24.78
CA LEU A 170 10.29 -7.50 24.94
C LEU A 170 11.32 -6.76 25.81
N LEU A 171 11.58 -5.49 25.53
CA LEU A 171 12.50 -4.66 26.33
C LEU A 171 11.99 -4.51 27.77
N TYR A 172 10.69 -4.29 27.96
CA TYR A 172 10.06 -4.20 29.27
C TYR A 172 10.23 -5.50 30.08
N PHE A 173 9.90 -6.66 29.49
CA PHE A 173 10.03 -7.95 30.16
C PHE A 173 11.48 -8.26 30.51
N LEU A 174 12.42 -8.03 29.57
CA LEU A 174 13.86 -8.20 29.84
C LEU A 174 14.33 -7.30 30.98
N TYR A 175 13.85 -6.05 31.04
CA TYR A 175 14.15 -5.16 32.16
C TYR A 175 13.62 -5.74 33.47
N ASP A 176 12.32 -6.06 33.53
CA ASP A 176 11.64 -6.52 34.74
C ASP A 176 12.30 -7.77 35.30
N ARG A 177 12.67 -8.72 34.42
CA ARG A 177 13.43 -9.90 34.82
C ARG A 177 14.80 -9.55 35.35
N GLY A 178 15.56 -8.73 34.61
CA GLY A 178 16.89 -8.28 35.01
C GLY A 178 16.92 -7.59 36.38
N TYR A 179 15.92 -6.75 36.67
CA TYR A 179 15.75 -6.07 37.95
C TYR A 179 15.53 -7.09 39.09
N ASN A 180 14.56 -8.00 38.91
CA ASN A 180 14.14 -9.00 39.90
C ASN A 180 15.02 -10.26 39.97
N LEU A 181 16.15 -10.33 39.24
CA LEU A 181 17.04 -11.50 39.22
C LEU A 181 17.51 -11.99 40.60
N LYS A 182 17.74 -11.08 41.56
CA LYS A 182 18.14 -11.46 42.93
C LYS A 182 17.03 -12.24 43.64
N PHE A 183 15.79 -11.79 43.49
CA PHE A 183 14.62 -12.44 44.06
C PHE A 183 14.45 -13.86 43.49
N TYR A 184 14.61 -14.03 42.17
CA TYR A 184 14.56 -15.36 41.55
C TYR A 184 15.74 -16.27 41.98
N ALA A 185 16.92 -15.71 42.24
CA ALA A 185 18.06 -16.48 42.76
C ALA A 185 17.80 -16.99 44.19
N ILE A 186 17.18 -16.17 45.04
CA ILE A 186 16.75 -16.55 46.39
C ILE A 186 15.70 -17.67 46.30
N GLN A 187 14.70 -17.54 45.41
CA GLN A 187 13.70 -18.60 45.20
C GLN A 187 14.35 -19.92 44.76
N LYS A 188 15.30 -19.89 43.81
CA LYS A 188 16.06 -21.09 43.42
C LYS A 188 16.84 -21.69 44.59
N LEU A 189 17.42 -20.85 45.46
CA LEU A 189 18.15 -21.30 46.65
C LEU A 189 17.21 -22.00 47.65
N HIS A 190 15.97 -21.53 47.78
CA HIS A 190 14.93 -22.20 48.56
C HIS A 190 14.27 -23.40 47.85
N GLY A 191 14.89 -23.96 46.80
CA GLY A 191 14.43 -25.18 46.13
C GLY A 191 13.31 -24.98 45.10
N PHE A 192 13.01 -23.75 44.68
CA PHE A 192 12.04 -23.53 43.60
C PHE A 192 12.63 -23.98 42.25
N SER A 193 11.89 -24.82 41.52
CA SER A 193 12.21 -25.14 40.13
C SER A 193 12.00 -23.92 39.22
N THR A 194 12.70 -23.88 38.08
CA THR A 194 12.55 -22.80 37.09
C THR A 194 11.10 -22.66 36.62
N THR A 195 10.37 -23.76 36.48
CA THR A 195 8.94 -23.77 36.11
C THR A 195 8.09 -23.13 37.20
N ARG A 196 8.31 -23.48 38.48
CA ARG A 196 7.57 -22.88 39.60
C ARG A 196 7.81 -21.37 39.68
N ILE A 197 9.00 -20.88 39.35
CA ILE A 197 9.31 -19.44 39.26
C ILE A 197 8.59 -18.76 38.09
N ILE A 198 8.50 -19.42 36.94
CA ILE A 198 7.80 -18.90 35.75
C ILE A 198 6.31 -18.73 36.04
N PHE A 199 5.68 -19.76 36.61
CA PHE A 199 4.24 -19.77 36.91
C PHE A 199 3.89 -19.13 38.26
N HIS A 200 4.87 -18.67 39.02
CA HIS A 200 4.62 -17.99 40.29
C HIS A 200 3.76 -16.74 40.06
N ASN A 201 2.63 -16.67 40.77
CA ASN A 201 1.64 -15.58 40.67
C ASN A 201 1.07 -15.35 39.26
N ILE A 202 1.01 -16.40 38.42
CA ILE A 202 0.40 -16.28 37.09
C ILE A 202 -1.09 -15.93 37.15
N HIS A 203 -1.80 -16.42 38.17
CA HIS A 203 -3.22 -16.13 38.40
C HIS A 203 -3.48 -14.61 38.52
N ILE A 204 -2.62 -13.86 39.23
CA ILE A 204 -2.75 -12.40 39.36
C ILE A 204 -2.63 -11.72 37.98
N LYS A 205 -1.75 -12.24 37.11
CA LYS A 205 -1.57 -11.69 35.76
C LYS A 205 -2.75 -12.01 34.85
N ILE A 206 -3.32 -13.21 34.99
CA ILE A 206 -4.53 -13.61 34.26
C ILE A 206 -5.71 -12.72 34.68
N ILE A 207 -5.93 -12.53 35.99
CA ILE A 207 -6.99 -11.66 36.51
C ILE A 207 -6.80 -10.22 36.00
N TYR A 208 -5.57 -9.70 36.04
CA TYR A 208 -5.26 -8.37 35.51
C TYR A 208 -5.65 -8.23 34.03
N TRP A 209 -5.28 -9.19 33.19
CA TRP A 209 -5.61 -9.16 31.77
C TRP A 209 -7.12 -9.33 31.54
N LEU A 210 -7.79 -10.22 32.26
CA LEU A 210 -9.25 -10.41 32.16
C LEU A 210 -10.03 -9.14 32.50
N VAL A 211 -9.65 -8.44 33.59
CA VAL A 211 -10.28 -7.17 33.96
C VAL A 211 -10.06 -6.12 32.87
N LEU A 212 -8.83 -6.01 32.37
CA LEU A 212 -8.49 -5.00 31.37
C LEU A 212 -9.21 -5.25 30.03
N THR A 213 -9.27 -6.51 29.56
CA THR A 213 -9.98 -6.85 28.32
C THR A 213 -11.50 -6.69 28.46
N THR A 214 -12.06 -6.97 29.64
CA THR A 214 -13.50 -6.76 29.91
C THR A 214 -13.87 -5.28 29.82
N ILE A 215 -13.05 -4.39 30.40
CA ILE A 215 -13.25 -2.93 30.30
C ILE A 215 -13.25 -2.49 28.83
N PHE A 216 -12.27 -2.95 28.05
CA PHE A 216 -12.20 -2.63 26.62
C PHE A 216 -13.36 -3.21 25.82
N PHE A 217 -13.82 -4.41 26.14
CA PHE A 217 -14.97 -5.03 25.49
C PHE A 217 -16.23 -4.18 25.69
N ILE A 218 -16.51 -3.75 26.93
CA ILE A 218 -17.63 -2.86 27.26
C ILE A 218 -17.50 -1.53 26.50
N ALA A 219 -16.31 -0.95 26.44
CA ALA A 219 -16.06 0.29 25.71
C ALA A 219 -16.35 0.14 24.20
N ASN A 220 -15.97 -0.98 23.57
CA ASN A 220 -16.28 -1.24 22.17
C ASN A 220 -17.79 -1.34 21.93
N ILE A 221 -18.52 -2.06 22.80
CA ILE A 221 -19.99 -2.16 22.71
C ILE A 221 -20.65 -0.78 22.81
N LEU A 222 -20.19 0.06 23.74
CA LEU A 222 -20.69 1.42 23.89
C LEU A 222 -20.44 2.26 22.63
N ILE A 223 -19.26 2.16 22.02
CA ILE A 223 -18.93 2.87 20.77
C ILE A 223 -19.87 2.43 19.65
N ILE A 224 -20.10 1.12 19.50
CA ILE A 224 -21.01 0.56 18.49
C ILE A 224 -22.42 1.11 18.66
N HIS A 225 -22.92 1.15 19.89
CA HIS A 225 -24.24 1.66 20.21
C HIS A 225 -24.36 3.17 19.94
N ILE A 226 -23.37 3.98 20.36
CA ILE A 226 -23.36 5.44 20.16
C ILE A 226 -23.25 5.79 18.67
N ALA A 227 -22.42 5.06 17.92
CA ALA A 227 -22.23 5.28 16.50
C ALA A 227 -23.36 4.72 15.62
N ASN A 228 -24.37 4.08 16.23
CA ASN A 228 -25.50 3.43 15.56
C ASN A 228 -25.07 2.53 14.39
N LEU A 229 -24.00 1.76 14.62
CA LEU A 229 -23.44 0.87 13.61
C LEU A 229 -24.23 -0.44 13.58
N GLU A 230 -24.86 -0.74 12.44
CA GLU A 230 -25.47 -2.04 12.15
C GLU A 230 -24.36 -3.07 11.93
N LEU A 231 -23.86 -3.66 13.03
CA LEU A 231 -22.83 -4.69 13.01
C LEU A 231 -23.42 -6.08 13.22
N ASP A 232 -22.89 -7.08 12.52
CA ASP A 232 -23.01 -8.47 12.97
C ASP A 232 -22.20 -8.62 14.27
N PHE A 233 -22.92 -8.56 15.39
CA PHE A 233 -22.36 -8.61 16.74
C PHE A 233 -21.60 -9.91 17.00
N LEU A 234 -22.06 -11.04 16.45
CA LEU A 234 -21.43 -12.34 16.67
C LEU A 234 -20.09 -12.42 15.92
N MET A 235 -20.05 -11.96 14.67
CA MET A 235 -18.79 -11.87 13.92
C MET A 235 -17.80 -10.91 14.58
N PHE A 236 -18.26 -9.77 15.08
CA PHE A 236 -17.42 -8.82 15.80
C PHE A 236 -16.78 -9.46 17.03
N ILE A 237 -17.58 -10.13 17.88
CA ILE A 237 -17.07 -10.84 19.06
C ILE A 237 -16.04 -11.90 18.67
N ARG A 238 -16.35 -12.75 17.69
CA ARG A 238 -15.45 -13.82 17.25
C ARG A 238 -14.09 -13.26 16.85
N ARG A 239 -14.07 -12.18 16.07
CA ARG A 239 -12.83 -11.54 15.61
C ARG A 239 -12.07 -10.87 16.75
N PHE A 240 -12.77 -10.21 17.66
CA PHE A 240 -12.16 -9.63 18.87
C PHE A 240 -11.45 -10.71 19.70
N ILE A 241 -12.11 -11.86 19.92
CA ILE A 241 -11.52 -13.00 20.63
C ILE A 241 -10.29 -13.54 19.89
N VAL A 242 -10.36 -13.72 18.57
CA VAL A 242 -9.23 -14.22 17.76
C VAL A 242 -8.04 -13.27 17.85
N LEU A 243 -8.24 -11.96 17.70
CA LEU A 243 -7.15 -10.99 17.81
C LEU A 243 -6.56 -10.93 19.20
N LEU A 244 -7.39 -10.98 20.25
CA LEU A 244 -6.92 -11.08 21.62
C LEU A 244 -6.12 -12.35 21.87
N PHE A 245 -6.54 -13.49 21.29
CA PHE A 245 -5.82 -14.75 21.41
C PHE A 245 -4.46 -14.70 20.72
N VAL A 246 -4.40 -14.21 19.47
CA VAL A 246 -3.14 -14.03 18.73
C VAL A 246 -2.21 -13.11 19.50
N PHE A 247 -2.72 -11.98 19.99
CA PHE A 247 -1.95 -11.05 20.79
C PHE A 247 -1.44 -11.69 22.08
N ALA A 248 -2.29 -12.43 22.80
CA ALA A 248 -1.89 -13.16 24.00
C ALA A 248 -0.79 -14.19 23.71
N CYS A 249 -0.86 -14.92 22.60
CA CYS A 249 0.18 -15.85 22.16
C CYS A 249 1.52 -15.14 21.90
N ILE A 250 1.52 -14.01 21.20
CA ILE A 250 2.73 -13.21 20.96
C ILE A 250 3.31 -12.70 22.28
N THR A 251 2.47 -12.12 23.13
CA THR A 251 2.85 -11.55 24.42
C THR A 251 3.41 -12.59 25.38
N THR A 252 2.80 -13.78 25.44
CA THR A 252 3.29 -14.93 26.21
C THR A 252 4.60 -15.48 25.66
N LEU A 253 4.78 -15.54 24.34
CA LEU A 253 6.05 -15.92 23.73
C LEU A 253 7.18 -14.94 24.12
N LEU A 254 6.96 -13.63 23.98
CA LEU A 254 7.92 -12.60 24.38
C LEU A 254 8.24 -12.68 25.89
N TRP A 255 7.23 -12.96 26.69
CA TRP A 255 7.35 -13.16 28.12
C TRP A 255 8.20 -14.40 28.46
N LEU A 256 8.01 -15.53 27.77
CA LEU A 256 8.83 -16.73 27.92
C LEU A 256 10.28 -16.50 27.48
N ILE A 257 10.49 -15.81 26.35
CA ILE A 257 11.83 -15.44 25.86
C ILE A 257 12.59 -14.66 26.94
N SER A 258 11.92 -13.78 27.69
CA SER A 258 12.56 -13.01 28.78
C SER A 258 13.13 -13.89 29.91
N TYR A 259 12.57 -15.09 30.12
CA TYR A 259 13.04 -16.04 31.13
C TYR A 259 14.28 -16.83 30.71
N SER A 260 14.73 -16.71 29.47
CA SER A 260 16.06 -17.21 29.06
C SER A 260 17.18 -16.67 29.95
N LEU A 261 17.01 -15.48 30.55
CA LEU A 261 17.90 -14.90 31.55
C LEU A 261 18.04 -15.78 32.83
N LEU A 262 17.03 -16.57 33.18
CA LEU A 262 17.05 -17.47 34.34
C LEU A 262 17.77 -18.81 34.06
N LEU A 263 17.88 -19.20 32.79
CA LEU A 263 18.50 -20.48 32.41
C LEU A 263 20.02 -20.45 32.59
N LYS A 264 20.65 -19.28 32.42
CA LYS A 264 22.10 -19.08 32.61
C LYS A 264 22.47 -18.59 34.02
N LEU A 265 21.59 -18.80 34.99
CA LEU A 265 21.67 -18.19 36.33
C LEU A 265 22.53 -19.05 37.26
N SER A 266 23.70 -18.53 37.63
CA SER A 266 24.53 -19.08 38.71
C SER A 266 24.12 -18.42 40.03
N ILE A 267 23.54 -19.21 40.94
CA ILE A 267 22.99 -18.73 42.22
C ILE A 267 24.04 -17.95 43.04
N PRO A 268 25.28 -18.45 43.24
CA PRO A 268 26.28 -17.75 44.06
C PRO A 268 26.73 -16.41 43.45
N LEU A 269 26.85 -16.34 42.12
CA LEU A 269 27.27 -15.14 41.41
C LEU A 269 26.15 -14.09 41.37
N THR A 270 24.91 -14.53 41.22
CA THR A 270 23.72 -13.64 41.17
C THR A 270 23.45 -12.99 42.53
N LEU A 271 23.61 -13.73 43.63
CA LEU A 271 23.54 -13.20 45.00
C LEU A 271 24.64 -12.16 45.26
N LYS A 272 25.87 -12.39 44.76
CA LYS A 272 26.99 -11.43 44.78
C LYS A 272 26.83 -10.25 43.80
N GLY A 273 25.73 -10.20 43.05
CA GLY A 273 25.38 -9.11 42.12
C GLY A 273 25.86 -9.26 40.68
N LYS A 274 26.53 -10.37 40.32
CA LYS A 274 26.91 -10.68 38.93
C LYS A 274 25.73 -11.37 38.23
N LYS A 275 24.95 -10.60 37.47
CA LYS A 275 23.74 -11.06 36.76
C LYS A 275 24.01 -11.29 35.27
N GLY A 276 23.11 -11.98 34.58
CA GLY A 276 23.13 -12.28 33.14
C GLY A 276 22.89 -11.08 32.20
N TYR A 277 23.39 -9.89 32.55
CA TYR A 277 23.21 -8.64 31.79
C TYR A 277 23.77 -8.70 30.36
N LYS A 278 24.67 -9.65 30.10
CA LYS A 278 25.32 -9.91 28.81
C LYS A 278 24.33 -10.19 27.69
N PHE A 279 23.29 -10.97 27.99
CA PHE A 279 22.20 -11.22 27.05
C PHE A 279 21.27 -10.01 26.90
N SER A 280 20.94 -9.31 27.99
CA SER A 280 20.09 -8.11 27.91
C SER A 280 20.72 -6.98 27.11
N ILE A 281 22.03 -6.78 27.23
CA ILE A 281 22.79 -5.83 26.39
C ILE A 281 22.70 -6.26 24.92
N PHE A 282 22.98 -7.54 24.62
CA PHE A 282 22.86 -8.06 23.26
C PHE A 282 21.47 -7.83 22.65
N MET A 283 20.39 -8.14 23.40
CA MET A 283 19.02 -7.93 22.93
C MET A 283 18.71 -6.45 22.71
N GLY A 284 19.22 -5.55 23.56
CA GLY A 284 19.11 -4.11 23.37
C GLY A 284 19.82 -3.64 22.10
N THR A 285 21.04 -4.11 21.86
CA THR A 285 21.81 -3.80 20.66
C THR A 285 21.13 -4.36 19.40
N PHE A 286 20.68 -5.61 19.44
CA PHE A 286 19.95 -6.26 18.35
C PHE A 286 18.67 -5.49 17.99
N THR A 287 17.92 -5.06 19.01
CA THR A 287 16.73 -4.21 18.82
C THR A 287 17.08 -2.90 18.12
N LYS A 288 18.17 -2.22 18.52
CA LYS A 288 18.62 -1.00 17.84
C LYS A 288 18.97 -1.26 16.38
N CYS A 289 19.69 -2.34 16.07
CA CYS A 289 20.03 -2.70 14.70
C CYS A 289 18.77 -2.87 13.83
N ILE A 290 17.79 -3.63 14.31
CA ILE A 290 16.51 -3.81 13.62
C ILE A 290 15.79 -2.46 13.44
N MET A 291 15.73 -1.63 14.48
CA MET A 291 15.06 -0.34 14.41
C MET A 291 15.72 0.61 13.41
N VAL A 292 17.05 0.62 13.32
CA VAL A 292 17.77 1.41 12.30
C VAL A 292 17.44 0.91 10.89
N LEU A 293 17.36 -0.41 10.67
CA LEU A 293 16.97 -0.96 9.36
C LEU A 293 15.52 -0.58 8.99
N ILE A 294 14.56 -0.74 9.91
CA ILE A 294 13.17 -0.33 9.70
C ILE A 294 13.08 1.18 9.44
N LEU A 295 13.79 2.00 10.23
CA LEU A 295 13.87 3.44 10.05
C LEU A 295 14.40 3.82 8.67
N SER A 296 15.39 3.08 8.17
CA SER A 296 15.98 3.32 6.85
C SER A 296 14.98 3.02 5.74
N PHE A 297 14.23 1.93 5.86
CA PHE A 297 13.14 1.61 4.95
C PHE A 297 12.04 2.69 4.96
N LEU A 298 11.57 3.10 6.15
CA LEU A 298 10.54 4.14 6.29
C LEU A 298 11.00 5.50 5.74
N LEU A 299 12.27 5.88 5.98
CA LEU A 299 12.85 7.10 5.42
C LEU A 299 12.93 7.04 3.89
N ALA A 300 13.34 5.90 3.32
CA ALA A 300 13.38 5.71 1.87
C ALA A 300 11.96 5.83 1.26
N GLN A 301 10.97 5.17 1.88
CA GLN A 301 9.55 5.28 1.48
C GLN A 301 9.07 6.74 1.54
N ASN A 302 9.42 7.48 2.59
CA ASN A 302 9.03 8.88 2.75
C ASN A 302 9.70 9.82 1.74
N LEU A 303 10.99 9.59 1.43
CA LEU A 303 11.70 10.34 0.39
C LEU A 303 11.09 10.11 -1.00
N ASN A 304 10.64 8.89 -1.28
CA ASN A 304 9.91 8.58 -2.52
C ASN A 304 8.56 9.30 -2.57
N ALA A 305 7.79 9.28 -1.46
CA ALA A 305 6.53 10.01 -1.35
C ALA A 305 6.72 11.52 -1.51
N TYR A 306 7.77 12.09 -0.90
CA TYR A 306 8.13 13.49 -1.07
C TYR A 306 8.47 13.84 -2.53
N THR A 307 9.27 12.99 -3.19
CA THR A 307 9.61 13.18 -4.62
C THR A 307 8.36 13.17 -5.49
N LYS A 308 7.44 12.23 -5.22
CA LYS A 308 6.15 12.15 -5.93
C LYS A 308 5.28 13.38 -5.69
N LEU A 309 5.15 13.86 -4.45
CA LEU A 309 4.41 15.09 -4.15
C LEU A 309 5.04 16.30 -4.83
N LYS A 310 6.37 16.42 -4.79
CA LYS A 310 7.09 17.48 -5.49
C LYS A 310 6.76 17.47 -6.98
N ASN A 311 6.79 16.30 -7.63
CA ASN A 311 6.43 16.16 -9.04
C ASN A 311 4.97 16.55 -9.33
N ILE A 312 4.04 16.21 -8.44
CA ILE A 312 2.62 16.62 -8.57
C ILE A 312 2.48 18.14 -8.46
N TYR A 313 3.17 18.79 -7.53
CA TYR A 313 3.17 20.26 -7.40
C TYR A 313 3.86 20.95 -8.57
N ASP A 314 5.00 20.43 -9.03
CA ASP A 314 5.72 20.99 -10.18
C ASP A 314 4.87 20.93 -11.46
N SER A 315 3.99 19.92 -11.58
CA SER A 315 3.06 19.74 -12.70
C SER A 315 1.69 20.42 -12.53
N GLU A 316 1.47 21.17 -11.44
CA GLU A 316 0.20 21.84 -11.12
C GLU A 316 -0.34 22.71 -12.24
N LYS A 317 0.55 23.48 -12.88
CA LYS A 317 0.19 24.36 -14.00
C LYS A 317 -0.38 23.62 -15.22
N ILE A 318 -0.15 22.32 -15.31
CA ILE A 318 -0.58 21.45 -16.41
C ILE A 318 -1.94 20.85 -16.07
N TRP A 319 -2.03 20.11 -14.97
CA TRP A 319 -3.25 19.37 -14.64
C TRP A 319 -4.39 20.27 -14.16
N GLN A 320 -4.13 21.49 -13.68
CA GLN A 320 -5.20 22.46 -13.42
C GLN A 320 -5.98 22.87 -14.68
N LYS A 321 -5.34 22.80 -15.88
CA LYS A 321 -5.98 23.09 -17.17
C LYS A 321 -6.70 21.89 -17.78
N LEU A 322 -6.74 20.76 -17.07
CA LEU A 322 -7.34 19.49 -17.51
C LEU A 322 -8.59 19.14 -16.70
N ASP A 323 -9.27 20.16 -16.16
CA ASP A 323 -10.49 20.02 -15.36
C ASP A 323 -11.66 19.43 -16.14
N ASN A 324 -11.80 19.75 -17.43
CA ASN A 324 -12.84 19.18 -18.30
C ASN A 324 -12.32 18.01 -19.17
N TYR A 325 -11.32 17.27 -18.68
CA TYR A 325 -10.77 16.11 -19.38
C TYR A 325 -10.90 14.83 -18.55
N TYR A 326 -11.21 13.75 -19.25
CA TYR A 326 -11.58 12.46 -18.67
C TYR A 326 -10.76 11.34 -19.30
N THR A 327 -10.57 10.31 -18.50
CA THR A 327 -9.92 9.05 -18.88
C THR A 327 -10.93 7.93 -18.76
N LEU A 328 -10.79 6.92 -19.62
CA LEU A 328 -11.64 5.74 -19.59
C LEU A 328 -10.88 4.59 -18.97
N GLU A 329 -11.58 3.81 -18.17
CA GLU A 329 -11.13 2.52 -17.66
C GLU A 329 -11.90 1.44 -18.41
N ILE A 330 -11.16 0.53 -19.04
CA ILE A 330 -11.74 -0.57 -19.81
C ILE A 330 -11.93 -1.76 -18.87
N SER A 331 -13.12 -2.37 -18.92
CA SER A 331 -13.45 -3.54 -18.12
C SER A 331 -12.42 -4.67 -18.35
N PRO A 332 -11.86 -5.28 -17.29
CA PRO A 332 -10.89 -6.37 -17.39
C PRO A 332 -11.60 -7.69 -17.73
N ASN A 333 -12.17 -7.79 -18.91
CA ASN A 333 -12.85 -8.99 -19.40
C ASN A 333 -11.88 -9.84 -20.23
N ILE A 334 -11.95 -11.17 -20.07
CA ILE A 334 -11.27 -12.12 -20.95
C ILE A 334 -12.02 -12.09 -22.28
N ARG A 335 -11.34 -11.68 -23.35
CA ARG A 335 -11.92 -11.48 -24.68
C ARG A 335 -11.34 -12.47 -25.67
N ASN A 336 -12.19 -13.01 -26.54
CA ASN A 336 -11.72 -13.75 -27.71
C ASN A 336 -11.24 -12.78 -28.81
N SER A 337 -10.66 -13.30 -29.89
CA SER A 337 -10.10 -12.48 -30.97
C SER A 337 -11.13 -11.60 -31.68
N GLU A 338 -12.36 -12.09 -31.87
CA GLU A 338 -13.43 -11.36 -32.55
C GLU A 338 -13.97 -10.20 -31.68
N GLU A 339 -14.23 -10.47 -30.40
CA GLU A 339 -14.63 -9.45 -29.42
C GLU A 339 -13.56 -8.37 -29.28
N LYS A 340 -12.27 -8.75 -29.29
CA LYS A 340 -11.17 -7.79 -29.28
C LYS A 340 -11.21 -6.90 -30.52
N GLN A 341 -11.41 -7.46 -31.70
CA GLN A 341 -11.45 -6.70 -32.96
C GLN A 341 -12.64 -5.73 -33.02
N ILE A 342 -13.80 -6.13 -32.50
CA ILE A 342 -14.99 -5.25 -32.38
C ILE A 342 -14.68 -4.08 -31.44
N LEU A 343 -14.09 -4.37 -30.28
CA LEU A 343 -13.70 -3.34 -29.31
C LEU A 343 -12.68 -2.36 -29.91
N GLU A 344 -11.65 -2.85 -30.58
CA GLU A 344 -10.64 -2.03 -31.28
C GLU A 344 -11.30 -1.09 -32.30
N THR A 345 -12.28 -1.60 -33.06
CA THR A 345 -13.01 -0.82 -34.07
C THR A 345 -13.88 0.26 -33.43
N ASN A 346 -14.60 -0.07 -32.35
CA ASN A 346 -15.45 0.87 -31.62
C ASN A 346 -14.62 1.97 -30.94
N ILE A 347 -13.48 1.61 -30.34
CA ILE A 347 -12.54 2.57 -29.76
C ILE A 347 -11.94 3.46 -30.84
N TYR A 348 -11.54 2.92 -32.00
CA TYR A 348 -11.05 3.73 -33.11
C TYR A 348 -12.08 4.78 -33.56
N ASN A 349 -13.35 4.38 -33.72
CA ASN A 349 -14.44 5.30 -34.10
C ASN A 349 -14.70 6.37 -33.02
N LEU A 350 -14.65 5.97 -31.74
CA LEU A 350 -14.73 6.90 -30.61
C LEU A 350 -13.61 7.95 -30.67
N ILE A 351 -12.36 7.53 -30.89
CA ILE A 351 -11.19 8.42 -30.95
C ILE A 351 -11.31 9.39 -32.12
N LYS A 352 -11.74 8.92 -33.29
CA LYS A 352 -11.91 9.77 -34.47
C LYS A 352 -12.91 10.90 -34.23
N LYS A 353 -14.05 10.62 -33.59
CA LYS A 353 -15.05 11.62 -33.20
C LYS A 353 -14.55 12.52 -32.06
N SER A 354 -13.93 11.93 -31.05
CA SER A 354 -13.38 12.65 -29.89
C SER A 354 -12.30 13.65 -30.29
N GLU A 355 -11.42 13.31 -31.24
CA GLU A 355 -10.37 14.22 -31.69
C GLU A 355 -10.95 15.47 -32.37
N GLN A 356 -12.05 15.35 -33.11
CA GLN A 356 -12.74 16.51 -33.69
C GLN A 356 -13.32 17.45 -32.61
N LEU A 357 -13.61 16.90 -31.43
CA LEU A 357 -14.17 17.61 -30.27
C LEU A 357 -13.10 18.09 -29.28
N GLY A 358 -11.81 17.90 -29.60
CA GLY A 358 -10.69 18.38 -28.79
C GLY A 358 -10.04 17.34 -27.89
N GLY A 359 -10.28 16.04 -28.10
CA GLY A 359 -9.57 14.96 -27.40
C GLY A 359 -8.06 15.01 -27.63
N LEU A 360 -7.28 14.61 -26.62
CA LEU A 360 -5.82 14.71 -26.59
C LEU A 360 -5.17 13.32 -26.62
N LEU A 361 -4.30 13.07 -27.59
CA LEU A 361 -3.41 11.90 -27.57
C LEU A 361 -2.10 12.29 -26.87
N LEU A 362 -1.68 11.49 -25.90
CA LEU A 362 -0.49 11.71 -25.08
C LEU A 362 0.15 10.40 -24.61
N LYS A 363 0.33 9.46 -25.55
CA LYS A 363 0.89 8.14 -25.26
C LYS A 363 2.42 8.18 -25.24
N ASN A 364 3.01 7.54 -24.24
CA ASN A 364 4.45 7.22 -24.19
C ASN A 364 4.63 5.70 -24.03
N ASN A 365 5.85 5.19 -24.20
CA ASN A 365 6.15 3.77 -24.02
C ASN A 365 6.89 3.47 -22.72
N ASN A 366 6.72 4.30 -21.68
CA ASN A 366 7.48 4.19 -20.44
C ASN A 366 7.24 2.88 -19.69
N ILE A 367 6.16 2.17 -19.98
CA ILE A 367 5.87 0.84 -19.41
C ILE A 367 7.06 -0.12 -19.65
N ALA A 368 7.80 0.06 -20.74
CA ALA A 368 9.01 -0.72 -21.05
C ALA A 368 10.27 -0.24 -20.29
N ASN A 369 10.15 0.77 -19.43
CA ASN A 369 11.24 1.51 -18.77
C ASN A 369 12.45 1.73 -19.69
N PRO A 370 12.26 2.34 -20.88
CA PRO A 370 13.32 2.48 -21.87
C PRO A 370 14.56 3.16 -21.31
N ASP A 371 15.73 2.74 -21.81
CA ASP A 371 16.91 3.59 -21.72
C ASP A 371 16.59 4.97 -22.32
N LYS A 372 17.02 6.04 -21.66
CA LYS A 372 16.82 7.43 -22.11
C LYS A 372 17.39 7.69 -23.52
N ASN A 373 18.29 6.84 -23.98
CA ASN A 373 18.91 6.89 -25.30
C ASN A 373 18.33 5.87 -26.30
N ASN A 374 17.36 5.05 -25.88
CA ASN A 374 16.60 4.20 -26.78
C ASN A 374 15.47 5.02 -27.43
N TYR A 375 15.41 5.04 -28.76
CA TYR A 375 14.45 5.83 -29.54
C TYR A 375 13.63 4.99 -30.51
N ILE A 376 13.53 3.70 -30.25
CA ILE A 376 12.71 2.76 -31.02
C ILE A 376 11.21 3.03 -30.73
N PRO A 377 10.33 3.20 -31.74
CA PRO A 377 8.92 3.53 -31.53
C PRO A 377 8.11 2.55 -30.69
N GLU A 378 8.52 1.29 -30.60
CA GLU A 378 7.80 0.25 -29.87
C GLU A 378 8.00 0.36 -28.36
N ASN A 379 9.21 0.69 -27.92
CA ASN A 379 9.60 0.60 -26.51
C ASN A 379 10.56 1.70 -26.03
N GLY A 380 10.90 2.68 -26.87
CA GLY A 380 11.85 3.76 -26.59
C GLY A 380 11.24 5.05 -26.04
N ASN A 381 12.08 6.06 -25.86
CA ASN A 381 11.77 7.43 -25.45
C ASN A 381 11.10 8.22 -26.61
N VAL A 382 9.91 7.76 -27.00
CA VAL A 382 9.06 8.33 -28.05
C VAL A 382 7.73 8.77 -27.43
N PHE A 383 7.30 9.98 -27.76
CA PHE A 383 6.06 10.58 -27.29
C PHE A 383 5.10 10.83 -28.44
N PHE A 384 3.97 10.12 -28.42
CA PHE A 384 2.95 10.15 -29.46
C PHE A 384 1.87 11.17 -29.09
N ILE A 385 1.65 12.14 -29.97
CA ILE A 385 0.72 13.24 -29.74
C ILE A 385 -0.16 13.49 -30.96
N ASN A 386 -1.29 14.15 -30.74
CA ASN A 386 -2.13 14.69 -31.83
C ASN A 386 -2.07 16.22 -31.89
N ASN A 387 -2.75 16.81 -32.89
CA ASN A 387 -2.75 18.27 -33.08
C ASN A 387 -3.37 19.03 -31.91
N ASN A 388 -4.40 18.48 -31.28
CA ASN A 388 -5.03 19.11 -30.12
C ASN A 388 -4.07 19.19 -28.94
N PHE A 389 -3.33 18.11 -28.66
CA PHE A 389 -2.30 18.11 -27.63
C PHE A 389 -1.21 19.14 -27.93
N LEU A 390 -0.73 19.20 -29.17
CA LEU A 390 0.28 20.19 -29.58
C LEU A 390 -0.19 21.62 -29.29
N ASN A 391 -1.43 21.96 -29.64
CA ASN A 391 -2.01 23.28 -29.40
C ASN A 391 -2.21 23.56 -27.90
N PHE A 392 -2.68 22.57 -27.14
CA PHE A 392 -2.82 22.66 -25.69
C PHE A 392 -1.47 22.94 -25.01
N TYR A 393 -0.45 22.15 -25.34
CA TYR A 393 0.84 22.18 -24.65
C TYR A 393 1.71 23.39 -25.04
N LYS A 394 1.55 23.96 -26.25
CA LYS A 394 2.18 25.25 -26.65
C LYS A 394 1.86 26.42 -25.72
N ASN A 395 0.68 26.39 -25.08
CA ASN A 395 0.23 27.40 -24.12
C ASN A 395 0.80 27.18 -22.70
N ILE A 396 1.48 26.06 -22.48
CA ILE A 396 2.06 25.67 -21.19
C ILE A 396 3.59 25.74 -21.27
N ASN A 397 4.17 25.16 -22.32
CA ASN A 397 5.60 25.18 -22.58
C ASN A 397 5.88 25.92 -23.90
N HIS A 398 6.55 27.06 -23.82
CA HIS A 398 6.93 27.86 -24.99
C HIS A 398 7.85 27.12 -25.96
N ASP A 399 8.58 26.11 -25.48
CA ASP A 399 9.53 25.33 -26.28
C ASP A 399 8.81 24.47 -27.33
N PHE A 400 7.57 24.08 -27.03
CA PHE A 400 6.70 23.35 -27.97
C PHE A 400 6.20 24.21 -29.15
N LYS A 401 6.38 25.54 -29.13
CA LYS A 401 6.00 26.41 -30.25
C LYS A 401 6.80 26.12 -31.53
N MET A 402 7.96 25.50 -31.39
CA MET A 402 8.85 25.12 -32.51
C MET A 402 8.32 23.92 -33.30
N ILE A 403 7.40 23.14 -32.74
CA ILE A 403 6.81 21.97 -33.38
C ILE A 403 5.64 22.45 -34.27
N VAL A 404 5.78 22.27 -35.59
CA VAL A 404 4.80 22.71 -36.59
C VAL A 404 4.35 21.52 -37.41
N ASN A 405 3.04 21.34 -37.56
CA ASN A 405 2.48 20.25 -38.36
C ASN A 405 2.47 20.62 -39.86
N HIS A 406 2.93 19.68 -40.69
CA HIS A 406 2.71 19.68 -42.13
C HIS A 406 1.70 18.57 -42.47
N SER A 407 0.57 18.93 -43.07
CA SER A 407 -0.61 18.05 -43.25
C SER A 407 -0.39 16.78 -44.06
N ASP A 408 0.65 16.76 -44.90
CA ASP A 408 0.77 15.74 -45.95
C ASP A 408 1.71 14.58 -45.57
N LYS A 409 2.35 14.65 -44.40
CA LYS A 409 3.34 13.66 -43.90
C LYS A 409 3.18 13.41 -42.41
N ILE A 410 3.68 12.27 -41.95
CA ILE A 410 3.77 11.96 -40.51
C ILE A 410 5.02 12.63 -39.97
N ASN A 411 4.85 13.66 -39.13
CA ASN A 411 5.96 14.48 -38.65
C ASN A 411 6.57 13.90 -37.37
N VAL A 412 7.88 13.69 -37.40
CA VAL A 412 8.69 13.17 -36.29
C VAL A 412 9.76 14.19 -35.93
N PHE A 413 9.75 14.67 -34.69
CA PHE A 413 10.68 15.69 -34.21
C PHE A 413 11.72 15.06 -33.31
N ILE A 414 13.00 15.26 -33.64
CA ILE A 414 14.12 14.68 -32.91
C ILE A 414 14.92 15.75 -32.16
N PRO A 415 15.46 15.44 -30.97
CA PRO A 415 16.41 16.30 -30.26
C PRO A 415 17.65 16.65 -31.11
N PRO A 416 18.25 17.85 -30.95
CA PRO A 416 19.48 18.26 -31.66
C PRO A 416 20.60 17.22 -31.60
N ARG A 417 20.77 16.54 -30.45
CA ARG A 417 21.80 15.51 -30.26
C ARG A 417 21.69 14.32 -31.22
N LEU A 418 20.52 14.09 -31.81
CA LEU A 418 20.25 12.97 -32.72
C LEU A 418 20.36 13.35 -34.21
N GLN A 419 20.83 14.55 -34.54
CA GLN A 419 20.94 15.02 -35.92
C GLN A 419 21.70 14.04 -36.82
N TYR A 420 22.77 13.42 -36.32
CA TYR A 420 23.56 12.44 -37.07
C TYR A 420 22.84 11.10 -37.29
N GLN A 421 21.83 10.77 -36.47
CA GLN A 421 21.04 9.54 -36.56
C GLN A 421 19.72 9.74 -37.34
N LYS A 422 19.50 10.93 -37.91
CA LYS A 422 18.25 11.31 -38.60
C LYS A 422 17.77 10.27 -39.60
N SER A 423 18.65 9.79 -40.49
CA SER A 423 18.29 8.84 -41.54
C SER A 423 17.89 7.46 -40.99
N GLU A 424 18.57 7.01 -39.94
CA GLU A 424 18.27 5.75 -39.26
C GLU A 424 16.93 5.83 -38.52
N ILE A 425 16.72 6.91 -37.77
CA ILE A 425 15.45 7.19 -37.08
C ILE A 425 14.31 7.22 -38.09
N GLN A 426 14.47 7.91 -39.23
CA GLN A 426 13.44 7.97 -40.27
C GLN A 426 13.08 6.58 -40.81
N LYS A 427 14.08 5.73 -41.10
CA LYS A 427 13.86 4.36 -41.57
C LYS A 427 13.11 3.51 -40.53
N ASN A 428 13.54 3.58 -39.27
CA ASN A 428 12.93 2.81 -38.18
C ASN A 428 11.48 3.24 -37.94
N HIS A 429 11.20 4.55 -37.95
CA HIS A 429 9.86 5.08 -37.74
C HIS A 429 8.93 4.80 -38.93
N GLN A 430 9.44 4.84 -40.17
CA GLN A 430 8.67 4.43 -41.34
C GLN A 430 8.28 2.94 -41.26
N GLY A 431 9.24 2.07 -40.93
CA GLY A 431 8.97 0.64 -40.79
C GLY A 431 7.93 0.32 -39.72
N TRP A 432 7.97 1.02 -38.58
CA TRP A 432 6.94 0.88 -37.54
C TRP A 432 5.55 1.33 -38.00
N ILE A 433 5.46 2.46 -38.70
CA ILE A 433 4.18 2.93 -39.27
C ILE A 433 3.62 1.92 -40.28
N ASP A 434 4.46 1.43 -41.20
CA ASP A 434 4.05 0.48 -42.24
C ASP A 434 3.59 -0.86 -41.62
N PHE A 435 4.22 -1.27 -40.51
CA PHE A 435 3.80 -2.43 -39.72
C PHE A 435 2.44 -2.22 -39.05
N GLN A 436 2.20 -1.03 -38.48
CA GLN A 436 0.92 -0.70 -37.85
C GLN A 436 -0.20 -0.67 -38.87
N LYS A 437 0.01 0.00 -40.01
CA LYS A 437 -1.01 0.16 -41.05
C LYS A 437 -0.33 0.36 -42.40
N GLN A 438 -0.64 -0.50 -43.37
CA GLN A 438 -0.17 -0.30 -44.75
C GLN A 438 -0.76 0.98 -45.33
N GLN A 439 0.08 1.99 -45.54
CA GLN A 439 -0.31 3.30 -46.07
C GLN A 439 0.83 3.97 -46.85
N ASN A 440 0.47 4.88 -47.74
CA ASN A 440 1.44 5.60 -48.59
C ASN A 440 2.01 6.88 -47.94
N LYS A 441 1.67 7.17 -46.68
CA LYS A 441 2.18 8.36 -45.97
C LYS A 441 3.64 8.16 -45.59
N LYS A 442 4.48 9.13 -45.95
CA LYS A 442 5.90 9.14 -45.60
C LYS A 442 6.14 9.82 -44.25
N VAL A 443 7.10 9.29 -43.49
CA VAL A 443 7.62 9.89 -42.26
C VAL A 443 8.63 10.98 -42.62
N ASP A 444 8.41 12.19 -42.08
CA ASP A 444 9.31 13.33 -42.19
C ASP A 444 9.98 13.60 -40.85
N VAL A 445 11.32 13.49 -40.80
CA VAL A 445 12.08 13.75 -39.57
C VAL A 445 12.63 15.17 -39.56
N GLN A 446 12.28 15.92 -38.53
CA GLN A 446 12.72 17.30 -38.32
C GLN A 446 13.56 17.42 -37.05
N VAL A 447 14.65 18.17 -37.12
CA VAL A 447 15.53 18.39 -35.98
C VAL A 447 15.06 19.64 -35.23
N LEU A 448 14.81 19.52 -33.93
CA LEU A 448 14.46 20.66 -33.09
C LEU A 448 15.69 21.56 -32.87
N SER A 449 15.47 22.86 -32.71
CA SER A 449 16.56 23.82 -32.44
C SER A 449 17.11 23.70 -31.02
N LYS A 450 16.34 23.11 -30.10
CA LYS A 450 16.76 22.82 -28.72
C LYS A 450 16.09 21.56 -28.19
N ASN A 451 16.65 21.00 -27.14
CA ASN A 451 16.02 19.91 -26.39
C ASN A 451 14.72 20.40 -25.75
N VAL A 452 13.69 19.56 -25.80
CA VAL A 452 12.38 19.86 -25.24
C VAL A 452 12.06 18.83 -24.16
N SER A 453 11.54 19.30 -23.03
CA SER A 453 10.95 18.44 -22.00
C SER A 453 9.43 18.48 -22.08
N VAL A 454 8.82 17.30 -21.95
CA VAL A 454 7.36 17.16 -21.96
C VAL A 454 6.93 16.40 -20.72
N PHE A 455 5.85 16.85 -20.11
CA PHE A 455 5.24 16.13 -19.00
C PHE A 455 4.82 14.74 -19.49
N SER A 456 5.14 13.70 -18.74
CA SER A 456 4.99 12.33 -19.21
C SER A 456 3.53 11.91 -19.37
N PHE A 457 2.61 12.49 -18.58
CA PHE A 457 1.23 12.01 -18.39
C PHE A 457 1.13 10.53 -18.03
N ASP A 458 2.24 9.94 -17.59
CA ASP A 458 2.32 8.55 -17.23
C ASP A 458 1.47 8.29 -15.99
N ARG A 459 0.76 7.16 -15.96
CA ARG A 459 -0.11 6.74 -14.86
C ARG A 459 0.37 5.48 -14.16
N THR A 460 1.27 4.73 -14.79
CA THR A 460 1.60 3.35 -14.41
C THR A 460 3.03 3.19 -13.94
N THR A 461 3.96 4.05 -14.35
CA THR A 461 5.40 3.87 -14.05
C THR A 461 5.96 4.89 -13.06
N ASN A 462 7.26 4.76 -12.76
CA ASN A 462 8.01 5.69 -11.91
C ASN A 462 8.12 7.11 -12.49
N LEU A 463 7.77 7.31 -13.77
CA LEU A 463 7.68 8.62 -14.42
C LEU A 463 6.33 9.30 -14.21
N LYS A 464 5.44 8.74 -13.38
CA LYS A 464 4.17 9.37 -12.99
C LYS A 464 4.40 10.77 -12.44
N PHE A 465 3.71 11.75 -13.03
CA PHE A 465 3.89 13.18 -12.79
C PHE A 465 5.30 13.75 -13.10
N GLY A 466 6.16 12.99 -13.76
CA GLY A 466 7.49 13.41 -14.17
C GLY A 466 7.53 14.03 -15.57
N TYR A 467 8.75 14.32 -16.03
CA TYR A 467 9.00 14.82 -17.38
C TYR A 467 9.83 13.81 -18.17
N LEU A 468 9.47 13.64 -19.44
CA LEU A 468 10.31 13.02 -20.46
C LEU A 468 11.38 14.02 -20.86
N ASP A 469 12.64 13.62 -20.69
CA ASP A 469 13.79 14.41 -21.09
C ASP A 469 14.15 14.10 -22.54
N SER A 470 14.05 15.13 -23.39
CA SER A 470 14.45 15.08 -24.80
C SER A 470 13.89 13.86 -25.57
N PRO A 471 12.56 13.59 -25.54
CA PRO A 471 11.98 12.50 -26.32
C PRO A 471 11.97 12.83 -27.81
N ILE A 472 11.81 11.80 -28.64
CA ILE A 472 11.28 11.99 -29.99
C ILE A 472 9.79 12.27 -29.89
N VAL A 473 9.30 13.32 -30.55
CA VAL A 473 7.88 13.65 -30.59
C VAL A 473 7.31 13.24 -31.94
N MET A 474 6.33 12.35 -31.96
CA MET A 474 5.65 11.91 -33.18
C MET A 474 4.23 12.48 -33.20
N LEU A 475 3.89 13.19 -34.26
CA LEU A 475 2.57 13.77 -34.47
C LEU A 475 1.72 12.85 -35.34
N LEU A 476 0.56 12.47 -34.81
CA LEU A 476 -0.34 11.49 -35.40
C LEU A 476 -1.75 12.04 -35.55
N THR A 477 -2.46 11.47 -36.50
CA THR A 477 -3.90 11.60 -36.70
C THR A 477 -4.56 10.22 -36.56
N PRO A 478 -5.88 10.13 -36.26
CA PRO A 478 -6.60 8.88 -36.13
C PRO A 478 -6.34 7.92 -37.29
N ASP A 479 -6.27 8.45 -38.51
CA ASP A 479 -6.12 7.64 -39.72
C ASP A 479 -4.71 7.07 -39.93
N ASP A 480 -3.69 7.49 -39.17
CA ASP A 480 -2.30 7.03 -39.34
C ASP A 480 -2.03 5.65 -38.74
N LEU A 481 -2.85 5.18 -37.78
CA LEU A 481 -2.64 3.95 -37.02
C LEU A 481 -3.91 3.10 -36.91
N THR A 482 -3.78 1.89 -36.36
CA THR A 482 -4.89 0.92 -36.16
C THR A 482 -5.59 1.08 -34.82
N GLY A 483 -6.77 0.44 -34.70
CA GLY A 483 -7.55 0.42 -33.47
C GLY A 483 -6.81 -0.18 -32.27
N ASP A 484 -5.93 -1.16 -32.47
CA ASP A 484 -5.12 -1.77 -31.39
C ASP A 484 -4.21 -0.73 -30.70
N PHE A 485 -3.56 0.15 -31.46
CA PHE A 485 -2.76 1.24 -30.90
C PHE A 485 -3.60 2.16 -30.01
N TYR A 486 -4.79 2.53 -30.47
CA TYR A 486 -5.69 3.42 -29.74
C TYR A 486 -6.34 2.73 -28.53
N LEU A 487 -6.68 1.44 -28.66
CA LEU A 487 -7.13 0.62 -27.53
C LEU A 487 -6.05 0.57 -26.45
N ALA A 488 -4.80 0.33 -26.82
CA ALA A 488 -3.67 0.37 -25.90
C ALA A 488 -3.48 1.77 -25.30
N ALA A 489 -3.60 2.84 -26.12
CA ALA A 489 -3.51 4.22 -25.64
C ALA A 489 -4.59 4.51 -24.59
N VAL A 490 -5.85 4.19 -24.85
CA VAL A 490 -6.96 4.40 -23.90
C VAL A 490 -6.74 3.57 -22.63
N SER A 491 -6.42 2.28 -22.77
CA SER A 491 -6.20 1.36 -21.64
C SER A 491 -5.08 1.84 -20.71
N GLN A 492 -4.05 2.50 -21.24
CA GLN A 492 -2.91 3.00 -20.49
C GLN A 492 -3.12 4.45 -19.99
N GLY A 493 -4.28 5.06 -20.26
CA GLY A 493 -4.53 6.47 -19.96
C GLY A 493 -3.77 7.45 -20.85
N GLY A 494 -3.24 6.97 -21.98
CA GLY A 494 -2.53 7.72 -23.02
C GLY A 494 -3.44 8.55 -23.93
N TYR A 495 -4.74 8.66 -23.63
CA TYR A 495 -5.69 9.50 -24.34
C TYR A 495 -6.66 10.18 -23.36
N LEU A 496 -6.90 11.48 -23.53
CA LEU A 496 -7.84 12.27 -22.73
C LEU A 496 -9.03 12.70 -23.58
N PHE A 497 -10.22 12.41 -23.09
CA PHE A 497 -11.50 12.79 -23.69
C PHE A 497 -11.96 14.12 -23.09
N LYS A 498 -12.49 15.02 -23.91
CA LYS A 498 -12.98 16.32 -23.45
C LYS A 498 -14.49 16.26 -23.23
N ASP A 499 -14.97 16.92 -22.18
CA ASP A 499 -16.40 17.06 -21.85
C ASP A 499 -17.11 15.74 -21.47
N LEU A 500 -17.70 15.69 -20.26
CA LEU A 500 -18.27 14.45 -19.73
C LEU A 500 -19.54 14.03 -20.48
N ASP A 501 -20.44 14.97 -20.73
CA ASP A 501 -21.75 14.68 -21.32
C ASP A 501 -21.58 14.23 -22.78
N THR A 502 -20.70 14.93 -23.50
CA THR A 502 -20.31 14.56 -24.86
C THR A 502 -19.64 13.18 -24.89
N LEU A 503 -18.74 12.89 -23.95
CA LEU A 503 -18.11 11.58 -23.83
C LEU A 503 -19.13 10.48 -23.55
N LYS A 504 -20.05 10.69 -22.59
CA LYS A 504 -21.13 9.73 -22.29
C LYS A 504 -21.96 9.44 -23.54
N GLN A 505 -22.33 10.48 -24.31
CA GLN A 505 -23.05 10.30 -25.57
C GLN A 505 -22.24 9.51 -26.61
N LEU A 506 -20.96 9.85 -26.80
CA LEU A 506 -20.09 9.13 -27.73
C LEU A 506 -19.91 7.65 -27.33
N LEU A 507 -19.87 7.33 -26.04
CA LEU A 507 -19.81 5.94 -25.58
C LEU A 507 -21.08 5.17 -25.96
N LYS A 508 -22.26 5.80 -25.87
CA LYS A 508 -23.53 5.19 -26.33
C LYS A 508 -23.50 4.97 -27.84
N ASP A 509 -23.14 6.00 -28.59
CA ASP A 509 -23.13 6.00 -30.06
C ASP A 509 -22.16 4.96 -30.65
N ASN A 510 -21.14 4.55 -29.90
CA ASN A 510 -20.15 3.54 -30.32
C ASN A 510 -20.32 2.20 -29.58
N HIS A 511 -21.43 1.98 -28.87
CA HIS A 511 -21.74 0.73 -28.15
C HIS A 511 -20.65 0.31 -27.14
N LEU A 512 -20.11 1.26 -26.37
CA LEU A 512 -19.04 1.04 -25.40
C LEU A 512 -19.50 1.09 -23.93
N GLU A 513 -20.79 1.32 -23.66
CA GLU A 513 -21.32 1.45 -22.29
C GLU A 513 -21.08 0.22 -21.41
N GLU A 514 -21.07 -0.97 -22.00
CA GLU A 514 -20.81 -2.23 -21.31
C GLU A 514 -19.31 -2.52 -21.14
N GLU A 515 -18.45 -1.96 -22.00
CA GLU A 515 -17.01 -2.24 -22.04
C GLU A 515 -16.17 -1.28 -21.17
N ILE A 516 -16.75 -0.14 -20.79
CA ILE A 516 -16.10 0.87 -19.96
C ILE A 516 -16.54 0.72 -18.51
N SER A 517 -15.60 0.39 -17.63
CA SER A 517 -15.83 0.20 -16.20
C SER A 517 -15.84 1.51 -15.40
N GLY A 518 -15.31 2.60 -15.97
CA GLY A 518 -15.22 3.87 -15.28
C GLY A 518 -14.84 5.02 -16.19
N ILE A 519 -15.38 6.21 -15.88
CA ILE A 519 -14.95 7.48 -16.45
C ILE A 519 -14.38 8.29 -15.30
N THR A 520 -13.08 8.53 -15.35
CA THR A 520 -12.38 9.22 -14.27
C THR A 520 -11.90 10.56 -14.77
N ASN A 521 -12.33 11.64 -14.12
CA ASN A 521 -11.81 12.98 -14.37
C ASN A 521 -10.29 12.99 -14.12
N TYR A 522 -9.53 13.57 -15.05
CA TYR A 522 -8.07 13.55 -14.96
C TYR A 522 -7.58 14.33 -13.73
N LYS A 523 -8.11 15.53 -13.49
CA LYS A 523 -7.75 16.37 -12.34
C LYS A 523 -8.12 15.68 -11.03
N ASP A 524 -9.31 15.09 -10.92
CA ASP A 524 -9.72 14.39 -9.70
C ASP A 524 -8.83 13.18 -9.41
N SER A 525 -8.40 12.46 -10.45
CA SER A 525 -7.40 11.38 -10.30
C SER A 525 -6.08 11.90 -9.74
N VAL A 526 -5.59 13.06 -10.22
CA VAL A 526 -4.38 13.69 -9.66
C VAL A 526 -4.59 14.13 -8.22
N LEU A 527 -5.74 14.73 -7.90
CA LEU A 527 -6.08 15.19 -6.55
C LEU A 527 -6.22 14.01 -5.58
N ASN A 528 -6.83 12.90 -6.01
CA ASN A 528 -6.91 11.69 -5.21
C ASN A 528 -5.51 11.15 -4.91
N GLU A 529 -4.65 11.04 -5.93
CA GLU A 529 -3.28 10.60 -5.72
C GLU A 529 -2.48 11.55 -4.80
N LEU A 530 -2.70 12.86 -4.92
CA LEU A 530 -2.11 13.87 -4.03
C LEU A 530 -2.53 13.62 -2.59
N ASN A 531 -3.83 13.44 -2.35
CA ASN A 531 -4.39 13.23 -1.02
C ASN A 531 -3.94 11.89 -0.42
N GLU A 532 -3.96 10.81 -1.21
CA GLU A 532 -3.44 9.51 -0.80
C GLU A 532 -1.95 9.57 -0.48
N THR A 533 -1.15 10.18 -1.34
CA THR A 533 0.31 10.28 -1.14
C THR A 533 0.62 11.16 0.08
N LYS A 534 -0.11 12.26 0.28
CA LYS A 534 0.01 13.11 1.48
C LYS A 534 -0.37 12.34 2.75
N THR A 535 -1.47 11.61 2.73
CA THR A 535 -1.94 10.80 3.86
C THR A 535 -0.92 9.73 4.22
N LYS A 536 -0.45 8.95 3.23
CA LYS A 536 0.62 7.96 3.39
C LYS A 536 1.89 8.60 3.95
N MET A 537 2.33 9.74 3.40
CA MET A 537 3.51 10.45 3.91
C MET A 537 3.37 10.87 5.37
N ILE A 538 2.20 11.38 5.79
CA ILE A 538 1.93 11.76 7.18
C ILE A 538 1.99 10.53 8.10
N ILE A 539 1.33 9.43 7.72
CA ILE A 539 1.36 8.16 8.47
C ILE A 539 2.80 7.65 8.62
N THR A 540 3.58 7.66 7.54
CA THR A 540 4.99 7.26 7.58
C THR A 540 5.83 8.19 8.47
N ILE A 541 5.61 9.51 8.45
CA ILE A 541 6.30 10.46 9.35
C ILE A 541 6.00 10.16 10.81
N VAL A 542 4.73 9.97 11.17
CA VAL A 542 4.33 9.60 12.53
C VAL A 542 5.02 8.30 12.95
N THR A 543 5.07 7.32 12.04
CA THR A 543 5.72 6.03 12.27
C THR A 543 7.24 6.18 12.45
N ILE A 544 7.90 7.04 11.67
CA ILE A 544 9.32 7.39 11.83
C ILE A 544 9.57 7.99 13.21
N ILE A 545 8.73 8.93 13.65
CA ILE A 545 8.85 9.58 14.97
C ILE A 545 8.77 8.52 16.09
N ILE A 546 7.77 7.63 16.02
CA ILE A 546 7.61 6.53 16.99
C ILE A 546 8.84 5.60 16.97
N ASN A 547 9.33 5.23 15.79
CA ASN A 547 10.53 4.39 15.65
C ASN A 547 11.75 5.03 16.32
N VAL A 548 11.96 6.33 16.10
CA VAL A 548 13.05 7.09 16.75
C VAL A 548 12.88 7.04 18.27
N PHE A 549 11.69 7.24 18.81
CA PHE A 549 11.47 7.10 20.26
C PHE A 549 11.81 5.70 20.79
N ILE A 550 11.45 4.65 20.06
CA ILE A 550 11.79 3.27 20.45
C ILE A 550 13.30 3.05 20.41
N LEU A 551 13.99 3.58 19.42
CA LEU A 551 15.45 3.55 19.33
C LEU A 551 16.11 4.25 20.52
N LEU A 552 15.58 5.40 20.94
CA LEU A 552 16.05 6.12 22.14
C LEU A 552 15.78 5.31 23.42
N ILE A 553 14.59 4.72 23.57
CA ILE A 553 14.24 3.84 24.70
C ILE A 553 15.18 2.62 24.75
N ALA A 554 15.44 1.97 23.62
CA ALA A 554 16.35 0.84 23.52
C ALA A 554 17.78 1.23 23.91
N THR A 555 18.22 2.44 23.54
CA THR A 555 19.52 3.00 23.93
C THR A 555 19.63 3.21 25.43
N VAL A 556 18.62 3.81 26.05
CA VAL A 556 18.56 3.98 27.51
C VAL A 556 18.54 2.62 28.21
N PHE A 557 17.72 1.69 27.72
CA PHE A 557 17.65 0.32 28.24
C PHE A 557 19.02 -0.37 28.20
N GLU A 558 19.70 -0.38 27.05
CA GLU A 558 21.02 -1.00 26.92
C GLU A 558 22.04 -0.34 27.86
N THR A 559 22.01 0.99 27.97
CA THR A 559 22.90 1.74 28.86
C THR A 559 22.70 1.35 30.33
N ILE A 560 21.44 1.22 30.77
CA ILE A 560 21.11 0.74 32.13
C ILE A 560 21.69 -0.66 32.37
N GLN A 561 21.54 -1.56 31.40
CA GLN A 561 22.04 -2.94 31.52
C GLN A 561 23.58 -2.98 31.55
N TYR A 562 24.24 -2.17 30.72
CA TYR A 562 25.70 -2.01 30.71
C TYR A 562 26.24 -1.49 32.05
N PHE A 563 25.63 -0.44 32.59
CA PHE A 563 25.98 0.13 33.89
C PHE A 563 25.76 -0.88 35.02
N SER A 564 24.64 -1.59 34.97
CA SER A 564 24.28 -2.58 35.98
C SER A 564 25.23 -3.77 35.98
N TRP A 565 25.76 -4.17 34.82
CA TRP A 565 26.82 -5.17 34.72
C TRP A 565 28.11 -4.67 35.35
N ASN A 566 28.62 -3.54 34.87
CA ASN A 566 29.97 -3.08 35.19
C ASN A 566 30.01 -2.25 36.49
N LYS A 567 28.95 -2.30 37.30
CA LYS A 567 28.73 -1.46 38.48
C LYS A 567 29.95 -1.33 39.39
N LYS A 568 30.56 -2.46 39.77
CA LYS A 568 31.73 -2.48 40.68
C LYS A 568 32.99 -1.92 40.04
N GLN A 569 33.25 -2.27 38.77
CA GLN A 569 34.43 -1.82 38.04
C GLN A 569 34.38 -0.32 37.74
N LEU A 570 33.22 0.19 37.35
CA LEU A 570 32.99 1.62 37.11
C LEU A 570 33.13 2.44 38.40
N LEU A 571 32.62 1.93 39.52
CA LEU A 571 32.78 2.58 40.83
C LEU A 571 34.26 2.65 41.27
N LEU A 572 35.01 1.55 41.14
CA LEU A 572 36.45 1.54 41.45
C LEU A 572 37.23 2.57 40.59
N ARG A 573 37.00 2.57 39.28
CA ARG A 573 37.61 3.56 38.37
C ARG A 573 37.26 4.99 38.76
N LYS A 574 36.02 5.24 39.20
CA LYS A 574 35.60 6.57 39.63
C LYS A 574 36.32 7.03 40.90
N ILE A 575 36.50 6.13 41.87
CA ILE A 575 37.28 6.40 43.09
C ILE A 575 38.73 6.75 42.73
N HIS A 576 39.31 6.04 41.76
CA HIS A 576 40.66 6.32 41.24
C HIS A 576 40.75 7.56 40.32
N GLY A 577 39.71 8.40 40.25
CA GLY A 577 39.76 9.67 39.52
C GLY A 577 39.62 9.56 38.00
N TYR A 578 39.25 8.40 37.45
CA TYR A 578 39.03 8.26 36.01
C TYR A 578 37.87 9.14 35.53
N SER A 579 38.05 9.78 34.39
CA SER A 579 37.00 10.52 33.69
C SER A 579 35.90 9.59 33.16
N LEU A 580 34.72 10.15 32.86
CA LEU A 580 33.58 9.40 32.32
C LEU A 580 33.93 8.69 31.01
N PHE A 581 34.66 9.36 30.12
CA PHE A 581 35.08 8.80 28.85
C PHE A 581 36.10 7.67 29.01
N SER A 582 37.14 7.86 29.84
CA SER A 582 38.16 6.82 30.07
C SER A 582 37.58 5.56 30.74
N SER A 583 36.56 5.72 31.59
CA SER A 583 35.90 4.59 32.24
C SER A 583 35.07 3.74 31.27
N ASN A 584 34.48 4.36 30.25
CA ASN A 584 33.49 3.74 29.35
C ASN A 584 33.94 3.63 27.88
N VAL A 585 35.21 3.96 27.56
CA VAL A 585 35.71 4.10 26.18
C VAL A 585 35.43 2.89 25.30
N ARG A 586 35.71 1.66 25.78
CA ARG A 586 35.50 0.44 24.99
C ARG A 586 34.04 0.24 24.58
N TYR A 587 33.11 0.55 25.47
CA TYR A 587 31.68 0.41 25.20
C TYR A 587 31.21 1.44 24.17
N LEU A 588 31.62 2.70 24.35
CA LEU A 588 31.29 3.77 23.41
C LEU A 588 31.89 3.51 22.03
N THR A 589 33.16 3.10 21.94
CA THR A 589 33.83 2.81 20.66
C THR A 589 33.14 1.68 19.89
N ILE A 590 32.78 0.57 20.55
CA ILE A 590 32.05 -0.53 19.90
C ILE A 590 30.68 -0.06 19.41
N SER A 591 29.96 0.71 20.24
CA SER A 591 28.63 1.20 19.87
C SER A 591 28.66 2.19 18.71
N ILE A 592 29.69 3.05 18.64
CA ILE A 592 29.88 4.01 17.55
C ILE A 592 30.28 3.27 16.28
N LEU A 593 31.23 2.33 16.36
CA LEU A 593 31.65 1.53 15.21
C LEU A 593 30.48 0.77 14.60
N LEU A 594 29.63 0.15 15.43
CA LEU A 594 28.42 -0.54 14.97
C LEU A 594 27.45 0.42 14.26
N SER A 595 27.28 1.63 14.78
CA SER A 595 26.38 2.64 14.16
C SER A 595 26.93 3.12 12.82
N ILE A 596 28.25 3.27 12.69
CA ILE A 596 28.92 3.58 11.41
C ILE A 596 28.73 2.43 10.41
N MET A 597 28.92 1.18 10.84
CA MET A 597 28.70 0.00 9.98
C MET A 597 27.25 -0.08 9.49
N LEU A 598 26.27 0.18 10.36
CA LEU A 598 24.86 0.22 9.98
C LEU A 598 24.57 1.37 9.00
N ALA A 599 25.07 2.57 9.26
CA ALA A 599 24.89 3.70 8.34
C ALA A 599 25.48 3.40 6.96
N TYR A 600 26.67 2.80 6.90
CA TYR A 600 27.29 2.38 5.64
C TYR A 600 26.48 1.28 4.93
N ALA A 601 25.98 0.28 5.67
CA ALA A 601 25.11 -0.76 5.10
C ALA A 601 23.83 -0.17 4.50
N THR A 602 23.22 0.82 5.15
CA THR A 602 22.01 1.49 4.63
C THR A 602 22.31 2.29 3.36
N HIS A 603 23.50 2.89 3.26
CA HIS A 603 23.92 3.56 2.03
C HIS A 603 24.07 2.58 0.86
N ILE A 604 24.64 1.40 1.10
CA ILE A 604 24.74 0.33 0.07
C ILE A 604 23.35 -0.13 -0.37
N LEU A 605 22.43 -0.35 0.57
CA LEU A 605 21.10 -0.88 0.27
C LEU A 605 20.22 0.09 -0.54
N PHE A 606 20.25 1.38 -0.22
CA PHE A 606 19.33 2.36 -0.81
C PHE A 606 19.99 3.32 -1.82
N GLY A 607 21.32 3.32 -1.93
CA GLY A 607 22.06 4.18 -2.88
C GLY A 607 21.92 5.69 -2.65
N SER A 608 21.30 6.13 -1.55
CA SER A 608 20.97 7.54 -1.29
C SER A 608 21.94 8.19 -0.30
N LYS A 609 22.56 9.31 -0.70
CA LYS A 609 23.43 10.13 0.17
C LYS A 609 22.63 10.92 1.22
N ILE A 610 21.41 11.34 0.89
CA ILE A 610 20.52 12.07 1.80
C ILE A 610 20.13 11.18 2.98
N LEU A 611 19.77 9.93 2.68
CA LEU A 611 19.40 8.94 3.69
C LEU A 611 20.56 8.67 4.67
N LEU A 612 21.79 8.55 4.15
CA LEU A 612 22.99 8.41 4.97
C LEU A 612 23.15 9.57 5.97
N PHE A 613 22.97 10.81 5.50
CA PHE A 613 23.11 12.01 6.35
C PHE A 613 22.07 12.05 7.48
N ILE A 614 20.81 11.67 7.18
CA ILE A 614 19.74 11.60 8.18
C ILE A 614 20.05 10.55 9.24
N ILE A 615 20.45 9.34 8.82
CA ILE A 615 20.78 8.25 9.75
C ILE A 615 21.98 8.61 10.63
N MET A 616 23.01 9.24 10.07
CA MET A 616 24.15 9.74 10.84
C MET A 616 23.73 10.78 11.88
N SER A 617 22.84 11.70 11.51
CA SER A 617 22.32 12.72 12.43
C SER A 617 21.57 12.08 13.61
N ILE A 618 20.74 11.07 13.35
CA ILE A 618 20.02 10.32 14.38
C ILE A 618 20.99 9.52 15.26
N ALA A 619 22.02 8.90 14.67
CA ALA A 619 23.06 8.19 15.42
C ALA A 619 23.84 9.13 16.37
N ILE A 620 24.12 10.36 15.94
CA ILE A 620 24.74 11.39 16.80
C ILE A 620 23.85 11.70 18.00
N ILE A 621 22.54 11.96 17.77
CA ILE A 621 21.57 12.21 18.85
C ILE A 621 21.50 11.01 19.81
N GLN A 622 21.48 9.79 19.28
CA GLN A 622 21.48 8.56 20.06
C GLN A 622 22.70 8.47 20.98
N HIS A 623 23.90 8.75 20.47
CA HIS A 623 25.13 8.70 21.25
C HIS A 623 25.23 9.85 22.27
N LEU A 624 24.72 11.04 21.95
CA LEU A 624 24.60 12.13 22.91
C LEU A 624 23.69 11.75 24.08
N LEU A 625 22.53 11.14 23.79
CA LEU A 625 21.63 10.62 24.83
C LEU A 625 22.31 9.54 25.66
N GLN A 626 23.03 8.62 25.03
CA GLN A 626 23.79 7.58 25.71
C GLN A 626 24.79 8.20 26.70
N ILE A 627 25.63 9.15 26.25
CA ILE A 627 26.61 9.84 27.10
C ILE A 627 25.93 10.61 28.24
N ALA A 628 24.82 11.32 27.96
CA ALA A 628 24.07 12.04 28.97
C ALA A 628 23.49 11.11 30.04
N TYR A 629 22.97 9.95 29.64
CA TYR A 629 22.41 8.98 30.55
C TYR A 629 23.48 8.26 31.38
N ILE A 630 24.65 7.97 30.79
CA ILE A 630 25.84 7.51 31.51
C ILE A 630 26.21 8.50 32.62
N LYS A 631 26.24 9.81 32.31
CA LYS A 631 26.52 10.87 33.29
C LYS A 631 25.48 10.91 34.42
N TYR A 632 24.19 10.74 34.08
CA TYR A 632 23.11 10.66 35.07
C TYR A 632 23.28 9.47 36.03
N LEU A 633 23.57 8.28 35.50
CA LEU A 633 23.80 7.08 36.30
C LEU A 633 25.06 7.20 37.19
N GLU A 634 26.13 7.83 36.70
CA GLU A 634 27.33 8.15 37.50
C GLU A 634 27.05 9.05 38.70
N LYS A 635 26.09 9.97 38.61
CA LYS A 635 25.70 10.82 39.75
C LYS A 635 25.07 9.99 40.88
N TYR A 636 24.20 9.05 40.53
CA TYR A 636 23.55 8.15 41.50
C TYR A 636 24.55 7.22 42.23
N PHE A 637 25.72 6.95 41.65
CA PHE A 637 26.78 6.24 42.37
C PHE A 637 27.37 7.04 43.53
N LYS A 638 27.40 8.38 43.44
CA LYS A 638 27.88 9.21 44.54
C LYS A 638 26.93 9.17 45.74
N ASP A 639 25.63 9.09 45.48
CA ASP A 639 24.62 8.94 46.54
C ASP A 639 24.72 7.55 47.20
N LEU A 640 24.95 6.50 46.40
CA LEU A 640 25.18 5.14 46.90
C LEU A 640 26.50 4.95 47.66
N MET A 641 27.49 5.81 47.43
CA MET A 641 28.75 5.88 48.19
C MET A 641 28.61 6.64 49.51
N ARG A 642 27.54 7.44 49.68
CA ARG A 642 27.23 8.12 50.95
C ARG A 642 26.45 7.24 51.93
N GLU A 643 25.80 6.18 51.42
CA GLU A 643 25.05 5.19 52.22
C GLU A 643 25.90 3.97 52.66
N ILE A 644 27.11 3.83 52.12
CA ILE A 644 28.13 2.84 52.54
C ILE A 644 29.12 3.58 53.43
#